data_AF-A0A6A6JES1-F1
#
_entry.id   AF-A0A6A6JES1-F1
#
_cell.length_a   1.000
_cell.length_b   1.000
_cell.length_c   1.000
_cell.angle_alpha   90.00
_cell.angle_beta   90.00
_cell.angle_gamma   90.00
#
_symmetry.space_group_name_H-M   'P 1'
#
loop_
_entity.id
_entity.type
_entity.pdbx_description
1 polymer ?
#
loop_
_entity_poly.entity_id
_entity_poly.type
_entity_poly.pdbx_seq_one_letter_code
_entity_poly.pdbx_strand_id
1 'polypeptide(L)'
;MKSWKHANWNPFARGRLNGEDGLDASSHLAGLQAEREELREHANALPSSRGPTKPESTSSASMTKVASWPEEARPLKQHTWVSYLYLIGDVILALLPVYFILLGVAAIVLNGQPTKDNGFGKKVEVATDLGPTLFPIVFAAISGRSMKMIARYLAERGAKLSTLELLMASQSVWGTVESQLLMRRLTLVGANLLFLWAMSPLGGQASLRLLETKISSNSTWTTLRYPSMGPGALAFAMEGTYISNADLAPVNPIFTASILAPGSIKNSMEDAWGNVKIPRVESLNASVADKDGWITVNQNAVAAENYSSLVGIPVIGRPQDRDAKFNLETSYMTMDCQPFRQTSIPRFNFSEMERLVPGSGDRWFNLSTAKDPLDQSTFYLRTVFPYVDADYTNPRVEALFGFVNDSLTTTFEKRVITYASGFYRADVFAMNVANCSVSQMHLEATVFCEKDRCRVQRVRRAPSVHVVEELTPLEHGLVRDKLFNSITKAFGPLAKGSVPTEQFIFNTSTFPMVPPTAEITDNPGWMDLSLLRPEVFSRRLALVLNTYYQLSLAPEAYTGTLPAGNLTLYGPEPSGEYDLDAYLPPGMSARSNTISEWYQAFGRRVTDAQFMFVGAATNATVIQKEEIYACNYAWTALLMTAAGILLLIGSTSLVLKRKTLGPEMFGFVASMTYENPHVNIPRGGTMLDAMERARLLKDMEVRIGDVRVDGDVGHIAFAAGVPLRKLERSRTYV
;
A
#
# COMPACT_ATOMS: atom_id res chain seq x y z
N MET A 1 18.44 -11.07 -15.95
CA MET A 1 19.79 -11.66 -16.20
C MET A 1 20.15 -11.42 -17.67
N LYS A 2 21.42 -11.08 -17.94
CA LYS A 2 21.98 -10.33 -19.09
C LYS A 2 21.72 -8.80 -19.03
N SER A 3 22.68 -8.14 -18.38
CA SER A 3 22.79 -6.70 -18.11
C SER A 3 23.53 -6.02 -19.25
N TRP A 4 22.94 -4.96 -19.81
CA TRP A 4 23.65 -3.93 -20.57
C TRP A 4 24.10 -2.85 -19.58
N LYS A 5 25.40 -2.54 -19.57
CA LYS A 5 25.98 -1.47 -18.74
C LYS A 5 25.80 -0.13 -19.45
N HIS A 6 25.18 0.81 -18.74
CA HIS A 6 25.14 2.23 -19.09
C HIS A 6 26.53 2.88 -18.94
N ALA A 7 26.95 3.66 -19.94
CA ALA A 7 28.01 4.63 -19.79
C ALA A 7 27.39 5.96 -19.31
N ASN A 8 27.72 6.36 -18.09
CA ASN A 8 27.36 7.65 -17.51
C ASN A 8 28.25 8.74 -18.10
N TRP A 9 27.63 9.76 -18.68
CA TRP A 9 28.27 11.03 -19.03
C TRP A 9 27.96 12.03 -17.91
N ASN A 10 28.99 12.58 -17.26
CA ASN A 10 28.85 13.53 -16.16
C ASN A 10 29.53 14.86 -16.55
N PRO A 11 28.80 15.97 -16.69
CA PRO A 11 29.35 17.19 -17.29
C PRO A 11 29.87 18.18 -16.24
N PHE A 12 30.46 17.75 -15.12
CA PHE A 12 31.15 18.67 -14.20
C PHE A 12 32.25 17.95 -13.40
N ALA A 13 33.46 17.88 -13.97
CA ALA A 13 34.67 17.59 -13.20
C ALA A 13 35.73 18.66 -13.51
N ARG A 14 35.94 19.56 -12.53
CA ARG A 14 37.07 20.50 -12.50
C ARG A 14 38.34 19.73 -12.15
N GLY A 15 39.31 19.69 -13.05
CA GLY A 15 40.70 19.32 -12.77
C GLY A 15 41.60 20.54 -12.98
N ARG A 16 42.29 20.96 -11.92
CA ARG A 16 43.28 22.06 -11.92
C ARG A 16 44.60 21.60 -12.55
N LEU A 17 45.22 22.57 -13.21
CA LEU A 17 46.54 22.59 -13.85
C LEU A 17 47.71 22.45 -12.85
N ASN A 18 48.81 21.89 -13.36
CA ASN A 18 50.23 22.24 -13.16
C ASN A 18 50.95 21.61 -14.37
N GLY A 19 51.40 22.37 -15.38
CA GLY A 19 52.74 22.97 -15.52
C GLY A 19 53.67 21.94 -16.20
N GLU A 20 54.41 22.17 -17.28
CA GLU A 20 54.81 23.29 -18.14
C GLU A 20 55.07 22.67 -19.53
N ASP A 21 54.91 23.42 -20.63
CA ASP A 21 55.85 23.44 -21.77
C ASP A 21 55.35 24.30 -22.95
N GLY A 22 56.24 25.22 -23.35
CA GLY A 22 56.47 25.80 -24.68
C GLY A 22 55.32 25.98 -25.68
N LEU A 23 55.03 27.25 -25.98
CA LEU A 23 54.43 27.70 -27.25
C LEU A 23 55.23 27.22 -28.46
N ASP A 24 54.55 26.68 -29.49
CA ASP A 24 55.04 26.84 -30.87
C ASP A 24 53.88 26.98 -31.87
N ALA A 25 53.77 28.19 -32.44
CA ALA A 25 52.72 28.63 -33.37
C ALA A 25 53.11 28.34 -34.84
N SER A 26 53.93 27.32 -35.09
CA SER A 26 54.56 27.05 -36.38
C SER A 26 53.85 25.95 -37.21
N SER A 27 52.99 25.12 -36.62
CA SER A 27 52.38 23.96 -37.30
C SER A 27 51.03 24.24 -37.98
N HIS A 28 50.30 25.29 -37.58
CA HIS A 28 49.01 25.67 -38.17
C HIS A 28 49.15 26.62 -39.38
N LEU A 29 50.33 27.23 -39.58
CA LEU A 29 50.65 28.09 -40.72
C LEU A 29 51.14 27.30 -41.94
N ALA A 30 51.69 26.10 -41.75
CA ALA A 30 52.15 25.23 -42.84
C ALA A 30 50.99 24.65 -43.69
N GLY A 31 49.82 24.40 -43.08
CA GLY A 31 48.64 23.90 -43.79
C GLY A 31 47.96 24.96 -44.69
N LEU A 32 48.06 26.24 -44.32
CA LEU A 32 47.45 27.36 -45.08
C LEU A 32 48.34 27.88 -46.22
N GLN A 33 49.62 27.49 -46.27
CA GLN A 33 50.53 27.83 -47.37
C GLN A 33 50.47 26.84 -48.53
N ALA A 34 50.20 25.55 -48.27
CA ALA A 34 50.07 24.52 -49.32
C ALA A 34 48.82 24.72 -50.20
N GLU A 35 47.69 25.15 -49.62
CA GLU A 35 46.45 25.40 -50.37
C GLU A 35 46.51 26.71 -51.21
N ARG A 36 47.46 27.60 -50.92
CA ARG A 36 47.66 28.88 -51.63
C ARG A 36 48.59 28.75 -52.84
N GLU A 37 49.37 27.68 -52.96
CA GLU A 37 50.25 27.41 -54.11
C GLU A 37 49.51 26.69 -55.26
N GLU A 38 48.57 25.77 -54.98
CA GLU A 38 47.74 25.14 -56.03
C GLU A 38 46.81 26.14 -56.74
N LEU A 39 46.34 27.17 -56.04
CA LEU A 39 45.52 28.25 -56.61
C LEU A 39 46.33 29.26 -57.44
N ARG A 40 47.66 29.27 -57.34
CA ARG A 40 48.54 30.15 -58.13
C ARG A 40 49.01 29.52 -59.44
N GLU A 41 49.11 28.19 -59.55
CA GLU A 41 49.46 27.53 -60.81
C GLU A 41 48.34 27.57 -61.86
N HIS A 42 47.07 27.55 -61.45
CA HIS A 42 45.94 27.66 -62.38
C HIS A 42 45.72 29.08 -62.95
N ALA A 43 46.38 30.10 -62.39
CA ALA A 43 46.18 31.50 -62.78
C ALA A 43 47.16 32.03 -63.84
N ASN A 44 48.20 31.25 -64.23
CA ASN A 44 49.29 31.74 -65.10
C ASN A 44 49.36 31.12 -66.52
N ALA A 45 48.32 30.46 -66.99
CA ALA A 45 48.29 29.91 -68.35
C ALA A 45 47.21 30.56 -69.24
N LEU A 46 47.38 31.85 -69.60
CA LEU A 46 46.82 32.39 -70.85
C LEU A 46 47.68 33.58 -71.35
N PRO A 47 48.16 33.54 -72.61
CA PRO A 47 49.11 34.52 -73.14
C PRO A 47 48.47 35.84 -73.58
N SER A 48 49.29 36.88 -73.58
CA SER A 48 48.94 38.29 -73.81
C SER A 48 48.91 38.74 -75.27
N SER A 49 48.17 39.84 -75.48
CA SER A 49 48.31 40.90 -76.51
C SER A 49 47.70 40.56 -77.89
N ARG A 50 46.81 41.34 -78.52
CA ARG A 50 46.88 42.76 -78.93
C ARG A 50 45.48 43.18 -79.44
N GLY A 51 45.07 44.43 -79.26
CA GLY A 51 43.89 45.00 -79.96
C GLY A 51 44.22 45.44 -81.40
N PRO A 52 43.44 46.35 -82.04
CA PRO A 52 42.07 46.81 -81.74
C PRO A 52 41.15 46.84 -82.99
N THR A 53 39.81 46.64 -82.88
CA THR A 53 38.79 47.32 -83.72
C THR A 53 37.34 46.95 -83.34
N LYS A 54 36.56 47.99 -83.00
CA LYS A 54 35.13 48.32 -83.27
C LYS A 54 34.13 47.29 -83.83
N PRO A 55 32.81 47.57 -83.65
CA PRO A 55 31.90 46.97 -82.69
C PRO A 55 31.06 45.83 -83.30
N GLU A 56 30.71 44.81 -82.52
CA GLU A 56 29.78 43.79 -82.99
C GLU A 56 28.56 43.66 -82.08
N SER A 57 27.43 43.53 -82.76
CA SER A 57 26.05 43.71 -82.34
C SER A 57 25.61 42.81 -81.18
N THR A 58 24.73 43.39 -80.35
CA THR A 58 23.69 42.73 -79.54
C THR A 58 23.40 41.28 -79.93
N SER A 59 23.96 40.33 -79.16
CA SER A 59 23.47 38.96 -79.13
C SER A 59 22.25 38.90 -78.22
N SER A 60 21.05 38.89 -78.80
CA SER A 60 19.85 38.44 -78.11
C SER A 60 20.04 36.98 -77.70
N ALA A 61 20.19 36.71 -76.40
CA ALA A 61 20.28 35.36 -75.88
C ALA A 61 19.02 34.56 -76.27
N SER A 62 19.20 33.47 -77.00
CA SER A 62 18.13 32.52 -77.30
C SER A 62 17.69 31.84 -76.00
N MET A 63 16.49 32.13 -75.54
CA MET A 63 15.90 31.42 -74.40
C MET A 63 15.68 29.95 -74.78
N THR A 64 16.20 29.02 -73.99
CA THR A 64 15.96 27.58 -74.13
C THR A 64 14.49 27.27 -73.91
N LYS A 65 13.76 26.85 -74.96
CA LYS A 65 12.36 26.43 -74.87
C LYS A 65 12.26 25.15 -74.02
N VAL A 66 11.51 25.21 -72.91
CA VAL A 66 11.20 24.07 -72.04
C VAL A 66 9.99 23.34 -72.61
N ALA A 67 10.15 22.06 -72.98
CA ALA A 67 9.20 21.28 -73.80
C ALA A 67 7.78 21.08 -73.23
N SER A 68 7.51 21.53 -72.00
CA SER A 68 6.21 21.42 -71.32
C SER A 68 5.75 22.73 -70.67
N TRP A 69 6.39 23.86 -71.01
CA TRP A 69 6.00 25.17 -70.49
C TRP A 69 4.67 25.61 -71.10
N PRO A 70 3.66 25.98 -70.29
CA PRO A 70 2.39 26.46 -70.82
C PRO A 70 2.56 27.88 -71.38
N GLU A 71 2.53 28.02 -72.70
CA GLU A 71 2.54 29.34 -73.39
C GLU A 71 1.12 29.90 -73.60
N GLU A 72 0.08 29.06 -73.48
CA GLU A 72 -1.33 29.42 -73.68
C GLU A 72 -2.05 29.75 -72.37
N ALA A 73 -2.99 30.70 -72.43
CA ALA A 73 -3.83 31.09 -71.29
C ALA A 73 -4.76 29.94 -70.87
N ARG A 74 -4.73 29.55 -69.58
CA ARG A 74 -5.53 28.44 -69.04
C ARG A 74 -6.36 28.87 -67.83
N PRO A 75 -7.52 28.25 -67.57
CA PRO A 75 -8.28 28.51 -66.35
C PRO A 75 -7.53 28.00 -65.11
N LEU A 76 -7.82 28.58 -63.95
CA LEU A 76 -7.21 28.18 -62.67
C LEU A 76 -7.43 26.68 -62.40
N LYS A 77 -6.32 25.99 -62.13
CA LYS A 77 -6.14 24.55 -61.82
C LYS A 77 -7.42 23.68 -61.90
N GLN A 78 -7.55 22.90 -62.97
CA GLN A 78 -8.54 21.82 -63.05
C GLN A 78 -8.12 20.64 -62.15
N HIS A 79 -9.07 20.03 -61.44
CA HIS A 79 -8.80 18.91 -60.54
C HIS A 79 -8.36 17.67 -61.33
N THR A 80 -7.08 17.33 -61.24
CA THR A 80 -6.54 16.06 -61.75
C THR A 80 -6.77 14.93 -60.75
N TRP A 81 -6.65 13.67 -61.18
CA TRP A 81 -6.76 12.50 -60.29
C TRP A 81 -5.79 12.56 -59.10
N VAL A 82 -4.57 13.09 -59.34
CA VAL A 82 -3.56 13.34 -58.30
C VAL A 82 -4.06 14.34 -57.25
N SER A 83 -4.83 15.35 -57.66
CA SER A 83 -5.43 16.32 -56.73
C SER A 83 -6.46 15.67 -55.80
N TYR A 84 -7.20 14.66 -56.26
CA TYR A 84 -8.14 13.91 -55.42
C TYR A 84 -7.40 13.00 -54.43
N LEU A 85 -6.30 12.36 -54.85
CA LEU A 85 -5.46 11.55 -53.96
C LEU A 85 -4.87 12.39 -52.81
N TYR A 86 -4.34 13.58 -53.10
CA TYR A 86 -3.87 14.51 -52.05
C TYR A 86 -5.00 15.00 -51.14
N LEU A 87 -6.22 15.17 -51.67
CA LEU A 87 -7.39 15.54 -50.85
C LEU A 87 -7.74 14.42 -49.86
N ILE A 88 -7.72 13.15 -50.30
CA ILE A 88 -7.95 12.00 -49.42
C ILE A 88 -6.89 11.97 -48.32
N GLY A 89 -5.61 12.14 -48.67
CA GLY A 89 -4.52 12.21 -47.70
C GLY A 89 -4.70 13.33 -46.67
N ASP A 90 -5.15 14.51 -47.09
CA ASP A 90 -5.44 15.62 -46.16
C ASP A 90 -6.65 15.33 -45.24
N VAL A 91 -7.68 14.64 -45.75
CA VAL A 91 -8.82 14.22 -44.93
C VAL A 91 -8.39 13.20 -43.87
N ILE A 92 -7.60 12.19 -44.25
CA ILE A 92 -7.07 11.20 -43.32
C ILE A 92 -6.23 11.90 -42.24
N LEU A 93 -5.33 12.78 -42.66
CA LEU A 93 -4.47 13.53 -41.75
C LEU A 93 -5.28 14.40 -40.77
N ALA A 94 -6.35 15.05 -41.23
CA ALA A 94 -7.24 15.85 -40.39
C ALA A 94 -8.05 15.01 -39.37
N LEU A 95 -8.26 13.72 -39.63
CA LEU A 95 -8.99 12.81 -38.73
C LEU A 95 -8.09 12.12 -37.70
N LEU A 96 -6.76 12.09 -37.87
CA LEU A 96 -5.84 11.47 -36.91
C LEU A 96 -5.98 11.98 -35.46
N PRO A 97 -6.26 13.27 -35.19
CA PRO A 97 -6.47 13.74 -33.81
C PRO A 97 -7.63 13.05 -33.08
N VAL A 98 -8.61 12.49 -33.81
CA VAL A 98 -9.72 11.73 -33.22
C VAL A 98 -9.22 10.51 -32.45
N TYR A 99 -8.12 9.88 -32.88
CA TYR A 99 -7.50 8.77 -32.16
C TYR A 99 -7.10 9.15 -30.73
N PHE A 100 -6.50 10.33 -30.54
CA PHE A 100 -6.08 10.79 -29.22
C PHE A 100 -7.26 11.19 -28.32
N ILE A 101 -8.37 11.65 -28.92
CA ILE A 101 -9.62 11.87 -28.19
C ILE A 101 -10.19 10.54 -27.71
N LEU A 102 -10.23 9.52 -28.59
CA LEU A 102 -10.68 8.18 -28.22
C LEU A 102 -9.79 7.54 -27.15
N LEU A 103 -8.47 7.77 -27.20
CA LEU A 103 -7.53 7.33 -26.17
C LEU A 103 -7.85 7.96 -24.81
N GLY A 104 -8.15 9.26 -24.78
CA GLY A 104 -8.59 9.95 -23.55
C GLY A 104 -9.92 9.41 -23.00
N VAL A 105 -10.89 9.14 -23.88
CA VAL A 105 -12.17 8.51 -23.48
C VAL A 105 -11.93 7.10 -22.93
N ALA A 106 -11.08 6.30 -23.57
CA ALA A 106 -10.73 4.96 -23.12
C ALA A 106 -10.10 4.98 -21.71
N ALA A 107 -9.22 5.95 -21.43
CA ALA A 107 -8.63 6.15 -20.11
C ALA A 107 -9.69 6.45 -19.04
N ILE A 108 -10.67 7.31 -19.36
CA ILE A 108 -11.79 7.64 -18.46
C ILE A 108 -12.65 6.41 -18.18
N VAL A 109 -12.95 5.60 -19.20
CA VAL A 109 -13.75 4.38 -19.07
C VAL A 109 -13.04 3.32 -18.22
N LEU A 110 -11.72 3.25 -18.29
CA LEU A 110 -10.91 2.32 -17.49
C LEU A 110 -10.76 2.73 -16.02
N ASN A 111 -11.08 3.98 -15.66
CA ASN A 111 -10.88 4.47 -14.30
C ASN A 111 -11.70 3.64 -13.28
N GLY A 112 -11.00 3.05 -12.30
CA GLY A 112 -11.59 2.21 -11.27
C GLY A 112 -11.78 0.73 -11.66
N GLN A 113 -11.43 0.34 -12.89
CA GLN A 113 -11.49 -1.06 -13.30
C GLN A 113 -10.24 -1.84 -12.86
N PRO A 114 -10.36 -3.15 -12.57
CA PRO A 114 -9.22 -3.99 -12.21
C PRO A 114 -8.24 -4.16 -13.38
N THR A 115 -6.94 -4.26 -13.07
CA THR A 115 -5.88 -4.52 -14.07
C THR A 115 -5.84 -6.00 -14.45
N LYS A 116 -6.17 -6.88 -13.51
CA LYS A 116 -6.24 -8.33 -13.72
C LYS A 116 -7.41 -8.69 -14.63
N ASP A 117 -7.16 -9.58 -15.59
CA ASP A 117 -8.15 -10.08 -16.57
C ASP A 117 -8.80 -9.02 -17.49
N ASN A 118 -8.26 -7.80 -17.53
CA ASN A 118 -8.75 -6.72 -18.40
C ASN A 118 -7.98 -6.63 -19.72
N GLY A 119 -8.46 -7.35 -20.75
CA GLY A 119 -7.86 -7.35 -22.08
C GLY A 119 -7.96 -6.01 -22.83
N PHE A 120 -8.94 -5.17 -22.50
CA PHE A 120 -9.07 -3.82 -23.06
C PHE A 120 -8.03 -2.87 -22.47
N GLY A 121 -7.84 -2.90 -21.15
CA GLY A 121 -6.82 -2.11 -20.44
C GLY A 121 -5.42 -2.28 -21.01
N LYS A 122 -4.97 -3.52 -21.24
CA LYS A 122 -3.66 -3.81 -21.85
C LYS A 122 -3.47 -3.19 -23.23
N LYS A 123 -4.53 -3.09 -24.05
CA LYS A 123 -4.44 -2.45 -25.37
C LYS A 123 -4.31 -0.93 -25.24
N VAL A 124 -5.01 -0.35 -24.28
CA VAL A 124 -4.95 1.10 -24.00
C VAL A 124 -3.59 1.49 -23.42
N GLU A 125 -2.99 0.64 -22.59
CA GLU A 125 -1.62 0.83 -22.06
C GLU A 125 -0.59 0.89 -23.20
N VAL A 126 -0.62 -0.07 -24.13
CA VAL A 126 0.24 -0.05 -25.32
C VAL A 126 0.01 1.19 -26.18
N ALA A 127 -1.25 1.63 -26.33
CA ALA A 127 -1.58 2.84 -27.08
C ALA A 127 -1.06 4.13 -26.40
N THR A 128 -1.07 4.15 -25.06
CA THR A 128 -0.56 5.23 -24.20
C THR A 128 0.97 5.37 -24.36
N ASP A 129 1.69 4.24 -24.42
CA ASP A 129 3.14 4.21 -24.63
C ASP A 129 3.58 4.75 -26.01
N LEU A 130 2.75 4.57 -27.03
CA LEU A 130 3.00 5.10 -28.37
C LEU A 130 2.68 6.61 -28.49
N GLY A 131 1.98 7.18 -27.52
CA GLY A 131 1.52 8.56 -27.53
C GLY A 131 2.62 9.62 -27.75
N PRO A 132 3.74 9.60 -27.00
CA PRO A 132 4.83 10.57 -27.15
C PRO A 132 5.52 10.58 -28.52
N THR A 133 5.43 9.48 -29.28
CA THR A 133 6.01 9.41 -30.63
C THR A 133 5.00 9.83 -31.69
N LEU A 134 3.77 9.33 -31.62
CA LEU A 134 2.74 9.61 -32.62
C LEU A 134 2.22 11.05 -32.54
N PHE A 135 2.01 11.59 -31.34
CA PHE A 135 1.37 12.91 -31.18
C PHE A 135 2.21 14.03 -31.81
N PRO A 136 3.53 14.17 -31.54
CA PRO A 136 4.33 15.22 -32.16
C PRO A 136 4.42 15.13 -33.68
N ILE A 137 4.48 13.92 -34.23
CA ILE A 137 4.54 13.67 -35.69
C ILE A 137 3.24 14.17 -36.35
N VAL A 138 2.09 13.72 -35.82
CA VAL A 138 0.77 14.15 -36.31
C VAL A 138 0.58 15.65 -36.14
N PHE A 139 1.00 16.19 -34.99
CA PHE A 139 0.95 17.62 -34.71
C PHE A 139 1.72 18.43 -35.75
N ALA A 140 2.98 18.10 -36.00
CA ALA A 140 3.84 18.83 -36.93
C ALA A 140 3.28 18.79 -38.36
N ALA A 141 2.78 17.62 -38.79
CA ALA A 141 2.21 17.44 -40.12
C ALA A 141 0.95 18.29 -40.34
N ILE A 142 0.01 18.31 -39.37
CA ILE A 142 -1.23 19.09 -39.46
C ILE A 142 -0.93 20.58 -39.34
N SER A 143 -0.22 21.01 -38.30
CA SER A 143 0.05 22.42 -38.02
C SER A 143 0.86 23.07 -39.15
N GLY A 144 1.95 22.42 -39.61
CA GLY A 144 2.79 22.93 -40.70
C GLY A 144 2.02 23.13 -42.00
N ARG A 145 1.24 22.12 -42.44
CA ARG A 145 0.39 22.25 -43.64
C ARG A 145 -0.68 23.32 -43.46
N SER A 146 -1.26 23.42 -42.27
CA SER A 146 -2.35 24.36 -41.99
C SER A 146 -1.88 25.80 -42.02
N MET A 147 -0.70 26.11 -41.47
CA MET A 147 -0.08 27.44 -41.60
C MET A 147 0.20 27.79 -43.06
N LYS A 148 0.69 26.83 -43.86
CA LYS A 148 0.88 27.02 -45.31
C LYS A 148 -0.41 27.39 -46.02
N MET A 149 -1.53 26.76 -45.66
CA MET A 149 -2.84 27.05 -46.24
C MET A 149 -3.44 28.36 -45.76
N ILE A 150 -3.30 28.67 -44.47
CA ILE A 150 -3.78 29.93 -43.87
C ILE A 150 -3.04 31.12 -44.52
N ALA A 151 -1.72 31.06 -44.68
CA ALA A 151 -0.96 32.14 -45.31
C ALA A 151 -1.38 32.36 -46.77
N ARG A 152 -1.65 31.30 -47.54
CA ARG A 152 -2.17 31.44 -48.91
C ARG A 152 -3.51 32.13 -48.96
N TYR A 153 -4.43 31.70 -48.11
CA TYR A 153 -5.76 32.30 -48.04
C TYR A 153 -5.70 33.79 -47.64
N LEU A 154 -4.83 34.13 -46.68
CA LEU A 154 -4.59 35.52 -46.30
C LEU A 154 -3.95 36.33 -47.43
N ALA A 155 -3.00 35.76 -48.16
CA ALA A 155 -2.35 36.43 -49.28
C ALA A 155 -3.31 36.74 -50.44
N GLU A 156 -4.33 35.91 -50.71
CA GLU A 156 -5.35 36.25 -51.73
C GLU A 156 -6.27 37.41 -51.34
N ARG A 157 -6.51 37.57 -50.04
CA ARG A 157 -7.36 38.63 -49.51
C ARG A 157 -6.63 39.94 -49.27
N GLY A 158 -5.31 39.90 -49.21
CA GLY A 158 -4.46 41.00 -48.80
C GLY A 158 -4.12 40.86 -47.31
N ALA A 159 -2.82 40.79 -47.01
CA ALA A 159 -2.33 40.71 -45.64
C ALA A 159 -0.98 41.43 -45.52
N LYS A 160 -0.58 41.77 -44.29
CA LYS A 160 0.74 42.32 -44.03
C LYS A 160 1.82 41.27 -44.34
N LEU A 161 2.89 41.71 -44.99
CA LEU A 161 4.05 40.85 -45.31
C LEU A 161 4.57 40.14 -44.06
N SER A 162 4.67 40.84 -42.92
CA SER A 162 5.14 40.27 -41.66
C SER A 162 4.30 39.10 -41.14
N THR A 163 2.97 39.15 -41.29
CA THR A 163 2.08 38.07 -40.86
C THR A 163 2.25 36.84 -41.75
N LEU A 164 2.38 37.04 -43.07
CA LEU A 164 2.58 35.96 -44.02
C LEU A 164 3.95 35.31 -43.86
N GLU A 165 5.01 36.12 -43.73
CA GLU A 165 6.37 35.64 -43.46
C GLU A 165 6.40 34.82 -42.18
N LEU A 166 5.78 35.32 -41.11
CA LEU A 166 5.76 34.66 -39.82
C LEU A 166 5.06 33.29 -39.89
N LEU A 167 3.91 33.20 -40.56
CA LEU A 167 3.22 31.91 -40.77
C LEU A 167 4.07 30.94 -41.60
N MET A 168 4.87 31.44 -42.56
CA MET A 168 5.70 30.59 -43.42
C MET A 168 6.97 30.11 -42.72
N ALA A 169 7.57 30.95 -41.88
CA ALA A 169 8.74 30.60 -41.09
C ALA A 169 8.40 29.71 -39.87
N SER A 170 7.16 29.75 -39.38
CA SER A 170 6.70 29.01 -38.19
C SER A 170 6.25 27.57 -38.47
N GLN A 171 6.82 26.89 -39.48
CA GLN A 171 6.45 25.50 -39.84
C GLN A 171 7.05 24.42 -38.93
N SER A 172 7.90 24.79 -37.98
CA SER A 172 8.46 23.92 -36.95
C SER A 172 8.53 24.65 -35.61
N VAL A 173 8.75 23.90 -34.51
CA VAL A 173 8.94 24.48 -33.17
C VAL A 173 10.10 25.48 -33.19
N TRP A 174 11.26 25.07 -33.70
CA TRP A 174 12.45 25.93 -33.75
C TRP A 174 12.25 27.11 -34.70
N GLY A 175 11.69 26.89 -35.89
CA GLY A 175 11.42 27.97 -36.86
C GLY A 175 10.46 29.03 -36.30
N THR A 176 9.52 28.63 -35.43
CA THR A 176 8.63 29.58 -34.74
C THR A 176 9.39 30.42 -33.72
N VAL A 177 10.28 29.81 -32.92
CA VAL A 177 11.11 30.55 -31.96
C VAL A 177 12.08 31.49 -32.69
N GLU A 178 12.78 30.97 -33.69
CA GLU A 178 13.74 31.70 -34.51
C GLU A 178 13.09 32.90 -35.20
N SER A 179 11.93 32.71 -35.85
CA SER A 179 11.21 33.80 -36.52
C SER A 179 10.73 34.89 -35.56
N GLN A 180 10.32 34.54 -34.32
CA GLN A 180 10.01 35.55 -33.30
C GLN A 180 11.24 36.37 -32.88
N LEU A 181 12.38 35.70 -32.68
CA LEU A 181 13.63 36.36 -32.27
C LEU A 181 14.19 37.26 -33.38
N LEU A 182 14.24 36.76 -34.62
CA LEU A 182 14.79 37.51 -35.76
C LEU A 182 13.92 38.72 -36.16
N MET A 183 12.59 38.59 -36.07
CA MET A 183 11.69 39.73 -36.30
C MET A 183 11.77 40.81 -35.20
N ARG A 184 12.42 40.51 -34.06
CA ARG A 184 12.56 41.36 -32.86
C ARG A 184 11.26 42.02 -32.42
N ARG A 185 10.13 41.31 -32.57
CA ARG A 185 8.80 41.79 -32.22
C ARG A 185 7.89 40.62 -31.87
N LEU A 186 7.44 40.57 -30.62
CA LEU A 186 6.40 39.63 -30.20
C LEU A 186 5.05 40.13 -30.73
N THR A 187 4.57 39.55 -31.82
CA THR A 187 3.22 39.84 -32.32
C THR A 187 2.21 38.93 -31.63
N LEU A 188 0.95 39.35 -31.54
CA LEU A 188 -0.12 38.50 -30.99
C LEU A 188 -0.21 37.16 -31.73
N VAL A 189 -0.03 37.18 -33.06
CA VAL A 189 0.03 35.96 -33.89
C VAL A 189 1.22 35.08 -33.49
N GLY A 190 2.40 35.68 -33.31
CA GLY A 190 3.60 34.98 -32.86
C GLY A 190 3.49 34.33 -31.49
N ALA A 191 2.92 35.03 -30.51
CA ALA A 191 2.67 34.47 -29.18
C ALA A 191 1.72 33.26 -29.25
N ASN A 192 0.63 33.37 -30.02
CA ASN A 192 -0.29 32.24 -30.23
C ASN A 192 0.36 31.06 -30.96
N LEU A 193 1.27 31.30 -31.89
CA LEU A 193 2.04 30.25 -32.56
C LEU A 193 3.00 29.54 -31.58
N LEU A 194 3.64 30.25 -30.67
CA LEU A 194 4.47 29.63 -29.62
C LEU A 194 3.63 28.73 -28.69
N PHE A 195 2.46 29.20 -28.25
CA PHE A 195 1.52 28.38 -27.48
C PHE A 195 1.03 27.16 -28.27
N LEU A 196 0.74 27.35 -29.56
CA LEU A 196 0.36 26.27 -30.45
C LEU A 196 1.46 25.20 -30.50
N TRP A 197 2.71 25.58 -30.77
CA TRP A 197 3.83 24.65 -30.86
C TRP A 197 4.24 24.02 -29.53
N ALA A 198 3.98 24.68 -28.40
CA ALA A 198 4.15 24.09 -27.07
C ALA A 198 3.19 22.90 -26.82
N MET A 199 2.06 22.83 -27.52
CA MET A 199 1.16 21.68 -27.41
C MET A 199 1.73 20.39 -28.00
N SER A 200 2.74 20.45 -28.86
CA SER A 200 3.40 19.27 -29.42
C SER A 200 4.05 18.39 -28.33
N PRO A 201 4.99 18.89 -27.51
CA PRO A 201 5.55 18.10 -26.41
C PRO A 201 4.53 17.84 -25.29
N LEU A 202 3.64 18.80 -25.00
CA LEU A 202 2.64 18.65 -23.94
C LEU A 202 1.61 17.56 -24.23
N GLY A 203 1.09 17.49 -25.46
CA GLY A 203 0.14 16.44 -25.85
C GLY A 203 0.78 15.06 -25.90
N GLY A 204 2.03 14.97 -26.37
CA GLY A 204 2.80 13.71 -26.31
C GLY A 204 3.02 13.22 -24.88
N GLN A 205 3.42 14.10 -23.96
CA GLN A 205 3.57 13.75 -22.54
C GLN A 205 2.23 13.43 -21.87
N ALA A 206 1.17 14.17 -22.20
CA ALA A 206 -0.17 13.92 -21.70
C ALA A 206 -0.68 12.54 -22.10
N SER A 207 -0.37 12.09 -23.33
CA SER A 207 -0.74 10.76 -23.80
C SER A 207 -0.05 9.62 -23.08
N LEU A 208 1.09 9.84 -22.42
CA LEU A 208 1.78 8.82 -21.61
C LEU A 208 1.29 8.79 -20.16
N ARG A 209 0.77 9.92 -19.65
CA ARG A 209 0.43 10.11 -18.23
C ARG A 209 -1.07 10.05 -17.92
N LEU A 210 -1.88 9.63 -18.89
CA LEU A 210 -3.34 9.57 -18.74
C LEU A 210 -3.80 8.39 -17.89
N LEU A 211 -3.04 7.29 -17.83
CA LEU A 211 -3.39 6.06 -17.10
C LEU A 211 -2.25 5.66 -16.16
N GLU A 212 -2.57 5.51 -14.88
CA GLU A 212 -1.67 5.03 -13.83
C GLU A 212 -2.27 3.78 -13.18
N THR A 213 -1.47 2.98 -12.48
CA THR A 213 -1.98 1.88 -11.65
C THR A 213 -2.00 2.27 -10.17
N LYS A 214 -3.08 1.90 -9.47
CA LYS A 214 -3.28 2.19 -8.05
C LYS A 214 -3.74 0.94 -7.33
N ILE A 215 -3.24 0.72 -6.11
CA ILE A 215 -3.75 -0.35 -5.23
C ILE A 215 -5.03 0.17 -4.56
N SER A 216 -6.13 -0.54 -4.78
CA SER A 216 -7.38 -0.37 -4.04
C SER A 216 -7.55 -1.50 -3.03
N SER A 217 -8.03 -1.16 -1.84
CA SER A 217 -8.37 -2.15 -0.82
C SER A 217 -9.88 -2.25 -0.70
N ASN A 218 -10.43 -3.41 -1.03
CA ASN A 218 -11.82 -3.75 -0.72
C ASN A 218 -11.87 -4.53 0.61
N SER A 219 -12.90 -4.31 1.42
CA SER A 219 -13.08 -4.99 2.69
C SER A 219 -14.35 -5.83 2.69
N THR A 220 -14.22 -7.12 2.94
CA THR A 220 -15.36 -8.03 3.19
C THR A 220 -15.36 -8.48 4.63
N TRP A 221 -16.51 -8.94 5.13
CA TRP A 221 -16.63 -9.44 6.49
C TRP A 221 -16.75 -10.96 6.49
N THR A 222 -16.13 -11.61 7.48
CA THR A 222 -16.29 -13.05 7.71
C THR A 222 -16.44 -13.32 9.21
N THR A 223 -17.35 -14.22 9.57
CA THR A 223 -17.58 -14.61 10.96
C THR A 223 -16.48 -15.56 11.42
N LEU A 224 -15.94 -15.30 12.59
CA LEU A 224 -14.93 -16.10 13.26
C LEU A 224 -15.46 -16.66 14.58
N ARG A 225 -14.91 -17.79 15.01
CA ARG A 225 -15.17 -18.41 16.31
C ARG A 225 -13.88 -18.54 17.10
N TYR A 226 -13.95 -18.41 18.42
CA TYR A 226 -12.83 -18.67 19.32
C TYR A 226 -13.35 -19.12 20.71
N PRO A 227 -12.58 -19.88 21.51
CA PRO A 227 -13.03 -20.31 22.83
C PRO A 227 -13.37 -19.12 23.74
N SER A 228 -14.57 -19.12 24.30
CA SER A 228 -14.95 -18.14 25.32
C SER A 228 -14.18 -18.39 26.62
N MET A 229 -13.87 -17.32 27.36
CA MET A 229 -13.35 -17.39 28.74
C MET A 229 -14.41 -17.02 29.78
N GLY A 230 -15.67 -16.89 29.34
CA GLY A 230 -16.80 -16.52 30.19
C GLY A 230 -17.41 -17.69 30.97
N PRO A 231 -18.48 -17.45 31.73
CA PRO A 231 -19.13 -18.46 32.56
C PRO A 231 -19.67 -19.64 31.75
N GLY A 232 -20.14 -19.44 30.52
CA GLY A 232 -20.56 -20.53 29.65
C GLY A 232 -19.47 -21.56 29.39
N ALA A 233 -18.25 -21.10 29.13
CA ALA A 233 -17.10 -21.97 28.93
C ALA A 233 -16.67 -22.69 30.21
N LEU A 234 -16.79 -22.04 31.37
CA LEU A 234 -16.54 -22.68 32.65
C LEU A 234 -17.54 -23.82 32.91
N ALA A 235 -18.84 -23.58 32.69
CA ALA A 235 -19.88 -24.61 32.82
C ALA A 235 -19.63 -25.78 31.87
N PHE A 236 -19.26 -25.51 30.61
CA PHE A 236 -18.89 -26.54 29.64
C PHE A 236 -17.70 -27.38 30.12
N ALA A 237 -16.65 -26.72 30.61
CA ALA A 237 -15.47 -27.40 31.13
C ALA A 237 -15.79 -28.24 32.37
N MET A 238 -16.72 -27.79 33.22
CA MET A 238 -17.18 -28.56 34.37
C MET A 238 -17.79 -29.89 33.93
N GLU A 239 -18.75 -29.87 33.01
CA GLU A 239 -19.39 -31.07 32.46
C GLU A 239 -18.41 -31.99 31.72
N GLY A 240 -17.58 -31.42 30.85
CA GLY A 240 -16.62 -32.18 30.06
C GLY A 240 -15.33 -32.46 30.82
N THR A 241 -14.45 -31.46 30.86
CA THR A 241 -13.05 -31.61 31.25
C THR A 241 -12.85 -31.99 32.73
N TYR A 242 -13.60 -31.39 33.66
CA TYR A 242 -13.36 -31.55 35.10
C TYR A 242 -14.06 -32.77 35.71
N ILE A 243 -15.28 -33.09 35.28
CA ILE A 243 -16.02 -34.27 35.74
C ILE A 243 -15.53 -35.54 35.02
N SER A 244 -15.36 -35.48 33.70
CA SER A 244 -15.16 -36.70 32.89
C SER A 244 -13.71 -37.15 32.77
N ASN A 245 -12.72 -36.24 32.91
CA ASN A 245 -11.31 -36.60 32.77
C ASN A 245 -10.62 -36.76 34.13
N ALA A 246 -9.99 -37.92 34.33
CA ALA A 246 -9.14 -38.16 35.49
C ALA A 246 -7.99 -37.13 35.51
N ASP A 247 -8.04 -36.23 36.49
CA ASP A 247 -7.00 -35.26 36.84
C ASP A 247 -6.48 -34.39 35.68
N LEU A 248 -7.38 -33.96 34.78
CA LEU A 248 -7.06 -33.05 33.67
C LEU A 248 -5.95 -33.60 32.75
N ALA A 249 -5.86 -34.93 32.60
CA ALA A 249 -4.82 -35.59 31.81
C ALA A 249 -4.59 -35.01 30.39
N PRO A 250 -5.62 -34.61 29.61
CA PRO A 250 -5.42 -34.01 28.29
C PRO A 250 -4.70 -32.64 28.30
N VAL A 251 -4.72 -31.93 29.43
CA VAL A 251 -4.10 -30.60 29.58
C VAL A 251 -2.58 -30.71 29.74
N ASN A 252 -2.11 -31.74 30.44
CA ASN A 252 -0.71 -31.87 30.85
C ASN A 252 0.29 -31.87 29.68
N PRO A 253 0.08 -32.61 28.56
CA PRO A 253 1.01 -32.59 27.43
C PRO A 253 1.16 -31.20 26.79
N ILE A 254 0.06 -30.45 26.67
CA ILE A 254 0.05 -29.13 26.03
C ILE A 254 0.75 -28.12 26.94
N PHE A 255 0.45 -28.17 28.24
CA PHE A 255 1.06 -27.31 29.24
C PHE A 255 2.57 -27.55 29.37
N THR A 256 3.00 -28.82 29.48
CA THR A 256 4.42 -29.18 29.58
C THR A 256 5.18 -28.80 28.32
N ALA A 257 4.61 -29.01 27.13
CA ALA A 257 5.19 -28.54 25.87
C ALA A 257 5.35 -27.02 25.82
N SER A 258 4.37 -26.26 26.33
CA SER A 258 4.41 -24.80 26.38
C SER A 258 5.50 -24.28 27.32
N ILE A 259 5.71 -24.93 28.47
CA ILE A 259 6.80 -24.61 29.41
C ILE A 259 8.16 -24.99 28.83
N LEU A 260 8.27 -26.11 28.11
CA LEU A 260 9.53 -26.57 27.51
C LEU A 260 9.86 -25.88 26.18
N ALA A 261 8.94 -25.09 25.62
CA ALA A 261 9.15 -24.37 24.37
C ALA A 261 10.39 -23.44 24.42
N PRO A 262 11.09 -23.25 23.29
CA PRO A 262 12.23 -22.35 23.22
C PRO A 262 11.81 -20.89 23.43
N GLY A 263 12.77 -20.04 23.83
CA GLY A 263 12.53 -18.61 24.06
C GLY A 263 11.94 -17.88 22.85
N SER A 264 12.29 -18.31 21.63
CA SER A 264 11.72 -17.77 20.38
C SER A 264 10.21 -17.95 20.26
N ILE A 265 9.66 -19.04 20.83
CA ILE A 265 8.21 -19.30 20.86
C ILE A 265 7.57 -18.64 22.08
N LYS A 266 8.19 -18.74 23.26
CA LYS A 266 7.67 -18.12 24.49
C LYS A 266 7.50 -16.60 24.37
N ASN A 267 8.44 -15.95 23.69
CA ASN A 267 8.45 -14.51 23.45
C ASN A 267 7.75 -14.10 22.14
N SER A 268 7.24 -15.05 21.35
CA SER A 268 6.48 -14.76 20.13
C SER A 268 5.06 -14.32 20.46
N MET A 269 4.44 -13.56 19.55
CA MET A 269 3.03 -13.17 19.58
C MET A 269 2.07 -14.31 19.29
N GLU A 270 2.60 -15.42 18.79
CA GLU A 270 1.87 -16.67 18.57
C GLU A 270 2.55 -17.80 19.33
N ASP A 271 1.77 -18.78 19.76
CA ASP A 271 2.30 -19.99 20.39
C ASP A 271 2.84 -21.00 19.36
N ALA A 272 3.22 -22.19 19.85
CA ALA A 272 3.75 -23.26 18.99
C ALA A 272 2.74 -23.79 17.95
N TRP A 273 1.45 -23.48 18.12
CA TRP A 273 0.35 -23.96 17.28
C TRP A 273 -0.27 -22.85 16.42
N GLY A 274 0.30 -21.64 16.41
CA GLY A 274 -0.20 -20.51 15.61
C GLY A 274 -1.44 -19.83 16.20
N ASN A 275 -1.66 -20.00 17.50
CA ASN A 275 -2.72 -19.30 18.24
C ASN A 275 -2.20 -17.97 18.77
N VAL A 276 -3.07 -16.96 18.82
CA VAL A 276 -2.69 -15.58 19.13
C VAL A 276 -2.54 -15.38 20.63
N LYS A 277 -1.35 -15.01 21.10
CA LYS A 277 -1.13 -14.71 22.52
C LYS A 277 -1.63 -13.33 22.90
N ILE A 278 -2.21 -13.23 24.08
CA ILE A 278 -2.82 -12.01 24.59
C ILE A 278 -1.87 -11.31 25.56
N PRO A 279 -1.43 -10.07 25.25
CA PRO A 279 -0.62 -9.28 26.17
C PRO A 279 -1.39 -8.90 27.43
N ARG A 280 -0.66 -8.81 28.53
CA ARG A 280 -1.17 -8.32 29.81
C ARG A 280 -1.26 -6.81 29.79
N VAL A 281 -2.43 -6.29 30.16
CA VAL A 281 -2.64 -4.83 30.16
C VAL A 281 -1.76 -4.14 31.18
N GLU A 282 -1.44 -4.80 32.29
CA GLU A 282 -0.59 -4.28 33.38
C GLU A 282 0.88 -4.22 32.99
N SER A 283 1.28 -4.91 31.91
CA SER A 283 2.64 -4.80 31.36
C SER A 283 2.79 -3.59 30.42
N LEU A 284 1.68 -2.97 30.02
CA LEU A 284 1.66 -1.86 29.08
C LEU A 284 1.57 -0.51 29.80
N ASN A 285 2.06 0.53 29.15
CA ASN A 285 2.01 1.88 29.71
C ASN A 285 0.60 2.48 29.53
N ALA A 286 -0.18 2.47 30.61
CA ALA A 286 -1.53 3.03 30.65
C ALA A 286 -1.57 4.53 30.30
N SER A 287 -0.48 5.29 30.49
CA SER A 287 -0.42 6.72 30.15
C SER A 287 -0.47 7.00 28.64
N VAL A 288 -0.30 5.98 27.80
CA VAL A 288 -0.35 6.07 26.33
C VAL A 288 -1.72 5.60 25.79
N ALA A 289 -2.70 5.37 26.66
CA ALA A 289 -4.05 5.01 26.25
C ALA A 289 -4.68 6.12 25.40
N ASP A 290 -5.40 5.75 24.35
CA ASP A 290 -6.21 6.68 23.57
C ASP A 290 -7.50 7.08 24.33
N LYS A 291 -8.30 7.96 23.71
CA LYS A 291 -9.56 8.45 24.32
C LYS A 291 -10.56 7.33 24.64
N ASP A 292 -10.48 6.22 23.93
CA ASP A 292 -11.39 5.06 24.06
C ASP A 292 -10.77 3.95 24.93
N GLY A 293 -9.63 4.22 25.58
CA GLY A 293 -8.93 3.34 26.50
C GLY A 293 -7.99 2.32 25.84
N TRP A 294 -7.75 2.40 24.52
CA TRP A 294 -6.86 1.47 23.83
C TRP A 294 -5.39 1.81 24.04
N ILE A 295 -4.62 0.78 24.35
CA ILE A 295 -3.17 0.84 24.51
C ILE A 295 -2.53 0.04 23.38
N THR A 296 -1.63 0.67 22.62
CA THR A 296 -0.90 0.01 21.54
C THR A 296 0.19 -0.90 22.09
N VAL A 297 0.28 -2.12 21.56
CA VAL A 297 1.26 -3.12 22.00
C VAL A 297 2.59 -2.86 21.28
N ASN A 298 3.68 -2.71 22.05
CA ASN A 298 5.03 -2.59 21.47
C ASN A 298 5.52 -3.95 20.98
N GLN A 299 5.75 -4.06 19.67
CA GLN A 299 6.12 -5.30 19.01
C GLN A 299 7.55 -5.78 19.28
N ASN A 300 8.43 -4.90 19.78
CA ASN A 300 9.87 -5.18 19.92
C ASN A 300 10.30 -5.56 21.35
N ALA A 301 9.42 -5.40 22.34
CA ALA A 301 9.75 -5.57 23.77
C ALA A 301 8.92 -6.69 24.40
N VAL A 302 9.08 -7.91 23.90
CA VAL A 302 8.22 -9.04 24.28
C VAL A 302 9.00 -10.07 25.09
N ALA A 303 8.69 -10.16 26.39
CA ALA A 303 9.09 -11.27 27.25
C ALA A 303 7.87 -12.16 27.52
N ALA A 304 8.10 -13.45 27.80
CA ALA A 304 7.03 -14.41 28.11
C ALA A 304 6.08 -13.91 29.23
N GLU A 305 6.62 -13.19 30.22
CA GLU A 305 5.89 -12.64 31.37
C GLU A 305 4.93 -11.49 31.02
N ASN A 306 5.07 -10.91 29.82
CA ASN A 306 4.19 -9.86 29.33
C ASN A 306 2.90 -10.42 28.71
N TYR A 307 2.79 -11.75 28.55
CA TYR A 307 1.58 -12.42 28.09
C TYR A 307 0.74 -12.94 29.26
N SER A 308 -0.57 -13.03 29.06
CA SER A 308 -1.49 -13.59 30.07
C SER A 308 -1.32 -15.10 30.20
N SER A 309 -0.94 -15.77 29.11
CA SER A 309 -0.77 -17.22 28.97
C SER A 309 0.36 -17.53 27.98
N LEU A 310 1.03 -18.68 28.15
CA LEU A 310 2.01 -19.20 27.19
C LEU A 310 1.34 -19.78 25.93
N VAL A 311 0.04 -20.08 26.01
CA VAL A 311 -0.77 -20.62 24.92
C VAL A 311 -1.71 -19.51 24.42
N GLY A 312 -1.77 -19.35 23.11
CA GLY A 312 -2.62 -18.34 22.48
C GLY A 312 -4.08 -18.79 22.38
N ILE A 313 -4.98 -17.87 22.04
CA ILE A 313 -6.38 -18.18 21.77
C ILE A 313 -6.52 -18.65 20.30
N PRO A 314 -7.05 -19.87 20.05
CA PRO A 314 -7.28 -20.35 18.70
C PRO A 314 -8.45 -19.59 18.07
N VAL A 315 -8.27 -19.14 16.83
CA VAL A 315 -9.29 -18.39 16.07
C VAL A 315 -9.65 -19.13 14.79
N ILE A 316 -10.88 -19.62 14.74
CA ILE A 316 -11.43 -20.49 13.70
C ILE A 316 -12.07 -19.61 12.61
N GLY A 317 -11.87 -20.00 11.35
CA GLY A 317 -12.37 -19.25 10.19
C GLY A 317 -11.44 -18.13 9.71
N ARG A 318 -10.27 -17.98 10.34
CA ARG A 318 -9.29 -16.94 10.00
C ARG A 318 -8.83 -17.11 8.52
N PRO A 319 -8.85 -16.03 7.71
CA PRO A 319 -8.28 -16.07 6.36
C PRO A 319 -6.76 -16.28 6.44
N GLN A 320 -6.26 -17.23 5.66
CA GLN A 320 -4.85 -17.63 5.64
C GLN A 320 -4.07 -16.95 4.50
N ASP A 321 -4.77 -16.43 3.51
CA ASP A 321 -4.21 -15.89 2.27
C ASP A 321 -4.28 -14.35 2.18
N ARG A 322 -5.03 -13.72 3.09
CA ARG A 322 -5.38 -12.30 3.06
C ARG A 322 -5.19 -11.65 4.42
N ASP A 323 -4.94 -10.35 4.40
CA ASP A 323 -4.85 -9.56 5.61
C ASP A 323 -6.23 -9.47 6.27
N ALA A 324 -6.28 -9.58 7.60
CA ALA A 324 -7.55 -9.48 8.33
C ALA A 324 -7.39 -8.76 9.65
N LYS A 325 -8.48 -8.13 10.08
CA LYS A 325 -8.57 -7.41 11.36
C LYS A 325 -9.86 -7.78 12.06
N PHE A 326 -9.79 -8.11 13.34
CA PHE A 326 -10.95 -8.40 14.18
C PHE A 326 -10.68 -8.04 15.63
N ASN A 327 -11.75 -7.92 16.42
CA ASN A 327 -11.66 -7.80 17.87
C ASN A 327 -12.03 -9.14 18.51
N LEU A 328 -11.39 -9.49 19.61
CA LEU A 328 -11.79 -10.59 20.46
C LEU A 328 -11.87 -10.11 21.90
N GLU A 329 -12.76 -10.73 22.68
CA GLU A 329 -12.90 -10.50 24.11
C GLU A 329 -12.38 -11.71 24.87
N THR A 330 -11.66 -11.46 25.96
CA THR A 330 -11.04 -12.52 26.74
C THR A 330 -10.83 -12.09 28.18
N SER A 331 -10.59 -13.06 29.05
CA SER A 331 -10.41 -12.82 30.48
C SER A 331 -9.30 -13.71 31.02
N TYR A 332 -8.53 -13.20 31.97
CA TYR A 332 -7.48 -13.96 32.65
C TYR A 332 -7.37 -13.58 34.13
N MET A 333 -6.82 -14.46 34.95
CA MET A 333 -6.59 -14.19 36.36
C MET A 333 -5.34 -13.32 36.54
N THR A 334 -5.46 -12.35 37.43
CA THR A 334 -4.40 -11.49 37.91
C THR A 334 -4.06 -11.89 39.34
N MET A 335 -2.80 -11.73 39.72
CA MET A 335 -2.32 -12.12 41.04
C MET A 335 -1.50 -11.00 41.64
N ASP A 336 -1.67 -10.80 42.94
CA ASP A 336 -0.84 -9.92 43.75
C ASP A 336 -0.39 -10.69 45.00
N CYS A 337 0.90 -11.04 45.03
CA CYS A 337 1.50 -11.93 46.02
C CYS A 337 2.31 -11.14 47.04
N GLN A 338 2.19 -11.56 48.29
CA GLN A 338 3.01 -11.06 49.38
C GLN A 338 4.41 -11.69 49.38
N PRO A 339 5.40 -11.07 50.03
CA PRO A 339 6.73 -11.66 50.20
C PRO A 339 6.67 -13.05 50.85
N PHE A 340 7.60 -13.91 50.44
CA PHE A 340 7.71 -15.26 50.99
C PHE A 340 8.08 -15.25 52.48
N ARG A 341 7.39 -16.07 53.27
CA ARG A 341 7.79 -16.46 54.61
C ARG A 341 8.45 -17.83 54.55
N GLN A 342 9.74 -17.89 54.82
CA GLN A 342 10.48 -19.14 54.90
C GLN A 342 10.38 -19.75 56.30
N THR A 343 10.04 -21.03 56.39
CA THR A 343 9.97 -21.77 57.66
C THR A 343 10.62 -23.15 57.52
N SER A 344 11.52 -23.51 58.43
CA SER A 344 12.11 -24.86 58.49
C SER A 344 11.19 -25.79 59.27
N ILE A 345 10.79 -26.90 58.65
CA ILE A 345 9.88 -27.90 59.24
C ILE A 345 10.34 -29.31 58.84
N PRO A 346 10.11 -30.35 59.66
CA PRO A 346 10.30 -31.72 59.21
C PRO A 346 9.35 -32.05 58.04
N ARG A 347 9.84 -32.66 56.97
CA ARG A 347 9.08 -32.94 55.71
C ARG A 347 7.74 -33.66 55.91
N PHE A 348 7.63 -34.48 56.96
CA PHE A 348 6.43 -35.28 57.25
C PHE A 348 5.66 -34.75 58.47
N ASN A 349 5.96 -33.55 58.95
CA ASN A 349 5.17 -32.90 60.00
C ASN A 349 3.94 -32.22 59.37
N PHE A 350 2.96 -33.05 59.00
CA PHE A 350 1.74 -32.62 58.32
C PHE A 350 0.89 -31.64 59.14
N SER A 351 0.91 -31.73 60.47
CA SER A 351 0.20 -30.80 61.35
C SER A 351 0.77 -29.38 61.27
N GLU A 352 2.10 -29.25 61.23
CA GLU A 352 2.73 -27.94 61.06
C GLU A 352 2.57 -27.40 59.63
N MET A 353 2.59 -28.28 58.62
CA MET A 353 2.28 -27.90 57.23
C MET A 353 0.85 -27.35 57.08
N GLU A 354 -0.13 -28.00 57.68
CA GLU A 354 -1.52 -27.54 57.70
C GLU A 354 -1.65 -26.18 58.44
N ARG A 355 -0.88 -25.97 59.51
CA ARG A 355 -0.84 -24.68 60.22
C ARG A 355 -0.28 -23.55 59.37
N LEU A 356 0.77 -23.82 58.59
CA LEU A 356 1.43 -22.84 57.73
C LEU A 356 0.63 -22.54 56.46
N VAL A 357 -0.05 -23.56 55.93
CA VAL A 357 -0.79 -23.50 54.66
C VAL A 357 -2.19 -24.06 54.90
N PRO A 358 -3.06 -23.28 55.57
CA PRO A 358 -4.38 -23.74 55.94
C PRO A 358 -5.19 -24.07 54.69
N GLY A 359 -5.72 -25.29 54.63
CA GLY A 359 -6.67 -25.72 53.61
C GLY A 359 -8.11 -25.30 53.91
N SER A 360 -9.03 -25.77 53.07
CA SER A 360 -10.44 -25.84 53.41
C SER A 360 -10.59 -26.59 54.74
N GLY A 361 -11.41 -26.07 55.67
CA GLY A 361 -11.59 -26.61 57.03
C GLY A 361 -12.31 -27.96 57.10
N ASP A 362 -12.27 -28.74 56.03
CA ASP A 362 -12.95 -30.02 55.89
C ASP A 362 -12.06 -31.17 56.40
N ARG A 363 -12.60 -31.95 57.36
CA ARG A 363 -11.92 -33.08 58.02
C ARG A 363 -11.42 -34.13 57.02
N TRP A 364 -11.97 -34.18 55.82
CA TRP A 364 -11.57 -35.11 54.76
C TRP A 364 -10.27 -34.71 54.04
N PHE A 365 -9.72 -33.50 54.25
CA PHE A 365 -8.52 -33.02 53.55
C PHE A 365 -7.31 -32.80 54.45
N ASN A 366 -7.36 -33.31 55.68
CA ASN A 366 -6.22 -33.27 56.59
C ASN A 366 -4.99 -33.92 55.93
N LEU A 367 -3.88 -33.18 55.95
CA LEU A 367 -2.61 -33.68 55.46
C LEU A 367 -2.20 -34.92 56.25
N SER A 368 -1.77 -35.94 55.50
CA SER A 368 -1.31 -37.22 56.03
C SER A 368 -0.41 -37.89 55.00
N THR A 369 0.22 -39.02 55.34
CA THR A 369 1.04 -39.76 54.37
C THR A 369 0.27 -40.17 53.11
N ALA A 370 -1.02 -40.50 53.25
CA ALA A 370 -1.88 -40.84 52.11
C ALA A 370 -2.37 -39.60 51.33
N LYS A 371 -2.18 -38.40 51.88
CA LYS A 371 -2.63 -37.11 51.34
C LYS A 371 -1.49 -36.09 51.45
N ASP A 372 -0.28 -36.51 51.09
CA ASP A 372 0.89 -35.62 51.07
C ASP A 372 0.73 -34.67 49.87
N PRO A 373 0.61 -33.35 50.09
CA PRO A 373 0.38 -32.41 48.99
C PRO A 373 1.62 -32.24 48.10
N LEU A 374 2.76 -32.75 48.57
CA LEU A 374 4.04 -32.76 47.88
C LEU A 374 4.40 -34.19 47.41
N ASP A 375 3.43 -35.11 47.34
CA ASP A 375 3.60 -36.37 46.62
C ASP A 375 3.70 -36.10 45.11
N GLN A 376 4.82 -36.52 44.50
CA GLN A 376 5.17 -36.29 43.10
C GLN A 376 5.30 -34.80 42.69
N SER A 377 5.37 -33.89 43.66
CA SER A 377 5.55 -32.46 43.42
C SER A 377 6.41 -31.82 44.51
N THR A 378 6.88 -30.61 44.25
CA THR A 378 7.67 -29.82 45.20
C THR A 378 6.96 -28.53 45.61
N PHE A 379 5.77 -28.28 45.09
CA PHE A 379 4.89 -27.20 45.54
C PHE A 379 3.43 -27.61 45.54
N TYR A 380 2.61 -26.86 46.27
CA TYR A 380 1.17 -27.00 46.25
C TYR A 380 0.48 -25.66 46.50
N LEU A 381 -0.80 -25.63 46.14
CA LEU A 381 -1.68 -24.47 46.24
C LEU A 381 -2.85 -24.82 47.14
N ARG A 382 -3.21 -23.91 48.05
CA ARG A 382 -4.42 -24.00 48.87
C ARG A 382 -5.10 -22.65 48.95
N THR A 383 -6.34 -22.64 49.42
CA THR A 383 -7.06 -21.43 49.81
C THR A 383 -7.95 -21.80 50.97
N VAL A 384 -8.16 -20.85 51.88
CA VAL A 384 -9.19 -21.00 52.90
C VAL A 384 -10.54 -20.93 52.21
N PHE A 385 -11.35 -21.97 52.43
CA PHE A 385 -12.70 -22.06 51.94
C PHE A 385 -13.62 -22.36 53.14
N PRO A 386 -14.65 -21.53 53.40
CA PRO A 386 -15.61 -21.80 54.45
C PRO A 386 -16.25 -23.18 54.26
N TYR A 387 -16.44 -23.91 55.35
CA TYR A 387 -16.99 -25.28 55.36
C TYR A 387 -18.47 -25.36 54.91
N VAL A 388 -19.14 -24.22 54.76
CA VAL A 388 -20.51 -24.14 54.25
C VAL A 388 -20.43 -23.97 52.73
N ASP A 389 -21.18 -24.79 51.99
CA ASP A 389 -21.31 -24.79 50.52
C ASP A 389 -20.36 -25.70 49.74
N ALA A 390 -20.47 -27.01 49.98
CA ALA A 390 -20.16 -28.03 48.96
C ALA A 390 -21.25 -28.14 47.88
N ASP A 391 -22.34 -27.38 48.01
CA ASP A 391 -23.48 -27.37 47.09
C ASP A 391 -23.59 -26.04 46.37
N TYR A 392 -24.24 -26.07 45.22
CA TYR A 392 -24.55 -24.98 44.27
C TYR A 392 -25.27 -23.75 44.88
N THR A 393 -25.24 -23.56 46.20
CA THR A 393 -25.87 -22.48 46.97
C THR A 393 -24.89 -21.37 47.38
N ASN A 394 -23.60 -21.49 47.05
CA ASN A 394 -22.60 -20.47 47.39
C ASN A 394 -22.86 -19.16 46.62
N PRO A 395 -23.13 -18.03 47.29
CA PRO A 395 -23.41 -16.75 46.63
C PRO A 395 -22.30 -16.26 45.70
N ARG A 396 -21.03 -16.62 45.97
CA ARG A 396 -19.89 -16.26 45.10
C ARG A 396 -19.88 -17.07 43.80
N VAL A 397 -20.29 -18.33 43.86
CA VAL A 397 -20.37 -19.19 42.68
C VAL A 397 -21.57 -18.79 41.85
N GLU A 398 -22.73 -18.55 42.46
CA GLU A 398 -23.91 -18.02 41.77
C GLU A 398 -23.62 -16.68 41.07
N ALA A 399 -22.96 -15.74 41.77
CA ALA A 399 -22.58 -14.46 41.19
C ALA A 399 -21.55 -14.58 40.05
N LEU A 400 -20.65 -15.57 40.10
CA LEU A 400 -19.71 -15.86 39.01
C LEU A 400 -20.46 -16.26 37.72
N PHE A 401 -21.60 -16.96 37.85
CA PHE A 401 -22.49 -17.32 36.74
C PHE A 401 -23.59 -16.27 36.49
N GLY A 402 -23.51 -15.10 37.11
CA GLY A 402 -24.36 -13.95 36.83
C GLY A 402 -25.62 -13.83 37.70
N PHE A 403 -25.91 -14.78 38.58
CA PHE A 403 -27.03 -14.70 39.52
C PHE A 403 -26.62 -13.92 40.77
N VAL A 404 -27.15 -12.71 40.94
CA VAL A 404 -26.97 -11.90 42.15
C VAL A 404 -28.33 -11.64 42.77
N ASN A 405 -28.51 -12.07 44.02
CA ASN A 405 -29.76 -11.85 44.74
C ASN A 405 -29.84 -10.39 45.21
N ASP A 406 -30.77 -9.61 44.64
CA ASP A 406 -30.99 -8.17 44.92
C ASP A 406 -31.17 -7.82 46.41
N SER A 407 -31.54 -8.79 47.24
CA SER A 407 -31.69 -8.60 48.70
C SER A 407 -30.36 -8.55 49.47
N LEU A 408 -29.24 -8.92 48.84
CA LEU A 408 -27.90 -8.95 49.43
C LEU A 408 -27.04 -7.84 48.80
N THR A 409 -26.62 -6.86 49.60
CA THR A 409 -25.55 -5.92 49.23
C THR A 409 -24.20 -6.65 49.32
N THR A 410 -23.96 -7.58 48.40
CA THR A 410 -22.72 -8.37 48.40
C THR A 410 -21.59 -7.59 47.76
N THR A 411 -20.72 -7.03 48.60
CA THR A 411 -19.35 -6.70 48.21
C THR A 411 -18.52 -7.97 48.30
N PHE A 412 -17.87 -8.35 47.20
CA PHE A 412 -17.04 -9.54 47.14
C PHE A 412 -15.59 -9.16 47.39
N GLU A 413 -14.94 -9.78 48.37
CA GLU A 413 -13.50 -9.65 48.55
C GLU A 413 -12.75 -10.58 47.58
N LYS A 414 -11.51 -10.21 47.22
CA LYS A 414 -10.62 -11.04 46.41
C LYS A 414 -10.25 -12.32 47.16
N ARG A 415 -10.27 -13.45 46.45
CA ARG A 415 -9.86 -14.74 47.00
C ARG A 415 -8.35 -14.75 47.24
N VAL A 416 -7.90 -15.25 48.40
CA VAL A 416 -6.48 -15.41 48.71
C VAL A 416 -6.07 -16.88 48.56
N ILE A 417 -5.17 -17.15 47.62
CA ILE A 417 -4.51 -18.44 47.49
C ILE A 417 -3.19 -18.42 48.27
N THR A 418 -2.87 -19.51 48.94
CA THR A 418 -1.57 -19.73 49.59
C THR A 418 -0.77 -20.68 48.71
N TYR A 419 0.36 -20.17 48.22
CA TYR A 419 1.37 -20.95 47.51
C TYR A 419 2.42 -21.43 48.49
N ALA A 420 2.74 -22.72 48.44
CA ALA A 420 3.74 -23.33 49.29
C ALA A 420 4.71 -24.18 48.46
N SER A 421 6.00 -23.91 48.60
CA SER A 421 7.09 -24.62 47.91
C SER A 421 8.04 -25.22 48.93
N GLY A 422 8.24 -26.53 48.84
CA GLY A 422 9.16 -27.29 49.66
C GLY A 422 10.52 -27.41 48.98
N PHE A 423 11.59 -27.17 49.73
CA PHE A 423 12.96 -27.31 49.23
C PHE A 423 13.93 -27.76 50.31
N TYR A 424 15.06 -28.35 49.91
CA TYR A 424 16.13 -28.70 50.83
C TYR A 424 17.25 -27.67 50.80
N ARG A 425 17.70 -27.24 51.98
CA ARG A 425 18.86 -26.37 52.18
C ARG A 425 19.80 -27.04 53.17
N ALA A 426 20.98 -27.48 52.72
CA ALA A 426 21.97 -28.17 53.56
C ALA A 426 21.34 -29.29 54.42
N ASP A 427 20.64 -30.23 53.76
CA ASP A 427 19.92 -31.37 54.35
C ASP A 427 18.72 -31.04 55.26
N VAL A 428 18.37 -29.75 55.41
CA VAL A 428 17.17 -29.32 56.14
C VAL A 428 16.04 -29.02 55.16
N PHE A 429 14.88 -29.64 55.36
CA PHE A 429 13.68 -29.30 54.61
C PHE A 429 13.11 -27.96 55.10
N ALA A 430 12.88 -27.06 54.16
CA ALA A 430 12.29 -25.76 54.38
C ALA A 430 11.11 -25.55 53.43
N MET A 431 10.20 -24.67 53.85
CA MET A 431 9.02 -24.31 53.09
C MET A 431 8.97 -22.80 52.87
N ASN A 432 8.82 -22.41 51.62
CA ASN A 432 8.55 -21.05 51.18
C ASN A 432 7.03 -20.89 51.03
N VAL A 433 6.42 -20.01 51.83
CA VAL A 433 4.97 -19.76 51.81
C VAL A 433 4.68 -18.31 51.42
N ALA A 434 3.80 -18.11 50.44
CA ALA A 434 3.34 -16.79 50.03
C ALA A 434 1.82 -16.78 49.83
N ASN A 435 1.17 -15.71 50.26
CA ASN A 435 -0.26 -15.48 50.02
C ASN A 435 -0.44 -14.56 48.82
N CYS A 436 -1.31 -14.93 47.89
CA CYS A 436 -1.61 -14.17 46.69
C CYS A 436 -3.10 -13.87 46.63
N SER A 437 -3.48 -12.60 46.53
CA SER A 437 -4.85 -12.23 46.16
C SER A 437 -5.04 -12.45 44.66
N VAL A 438 -6.19 -13.01 44.28
CA VAL A 438 -6.53 -13.32 42.89
C VAL A 438 -7.74 -12.50 42.48
N SER A 439 -7.67 -11.89 41.31
CA SER A 439 -8.77 -11.19 40.65
C SER A 439 -8.83 -11.56 39.17
N GLN A 440 -9.88 -11.20 38.46
CA GLN A 440 -10.03 -11.40 37.02
C GLN A 440 -9.84 -10.07 36.27
N MET A 441 -9.21 -10.13 35.11
CA MET A 441 -9.05 -9.01 34.18
C MET A 441 -9.81 -9.33 32.90
N HIS A 442 -10.74 -8.46 32.53
CA HIS A 442 -11.50 -8.54 31.28
C HIS A 442 -10.90 -7.60 30.24
N LEU A 443 -10.65 -8.13 29.05
CA LEU A 443 -9.88 -7.43 28.03
C LEU A 443 -10.51 -7.61 26.66
N GLU A 444 -10.56 -6.52 25.91
CA GLU A 444 -10.81 -6.54 24.47
C GLU A 444 -9.48 -6.33 23.74
N ALA A 445 -9.19 -7.20 22.78
CA ALA A 445 -7.98 -7.16 21.97
C ALA A 445 -8.31 -7.01 20.48
N THR A 446 -7.71 -6.04 19.80
CA THR A 446 -7.72 -5.98 18.34
C THR A 446 -6.57 -6.82 17.80
N VAL A 447 -6.91 -7.85 17.04
CA VAL A 447 -5.97 -8.71 16.33
C VAL A 447 -5.85 -8.26 14.88
N PHE A 448 -4.61 -8.20 14.41
CA PHE A 448 -4.28 -8.02 13.01
C PHE A 448 -3.52 -9.25 12.51
N CYS A 449 -4.00 -9.84 11.43
CA CYS A 449 -3.40 -10.96 10.74
C CYS A 449 -2.86 -10.49 9.40
N GLU A 450 -1.58 -10.72 9.18
CA GLU A 450 -0.92 -10.56 7.89
C GLU A 450 -0.84 -11.95 7.27
N LYS A 451 -1.86 -12.28 6.46
CA LYS A 451 -2.11 -13.64 6.01
C LYS A 451 -2.31 -14.60 7.19
N ASP A 452 -1.49 -15.64 7.29
CA ASP A 452 -1.51 -16.67 8.33
C ASP A 452 -0.95 -16.21 9.68
N ARG A 453 -0.16 -15.14 9.71
CA ARG A 453 0.53 -14.65 10.93
C ARG A 453 -0.27 -13.57 11.62
N CYS A 454 -0.66 -13.82 12.86
CA CYS A 454 -1.48 -12.92 13.64
C CYS A 454 -0.77 -12.33 14.84
N ARG A 455 -1.21 -11.13 15.22
CA ARG A 455 -0.71 -10.44 16.40
C ARG A 455 -1.77 -9.52 16.98
N VAL A 456 -1.71 -9.35 18.30
CA VAL A 456 -2.48 -8.31 18.97
C VAL A 456 -1.83 -6.95 18.68
N GLN A 457 -2.60 -6.03 18.11
CA GLN A 457 -2.14 -4.69 17.76
C GLN A 457 -2.32 -3.71 18.93
N ARG A 458 -3.46 -3.82 19.62
CA ARG A 458 -3.85 -2.96 20.73
C ARG A 458 -4.83 -3.70 21.62
N VAL A 459 -4.86 -3.32 22.89
CA VAL A 459 -5.74 -3.89 23.92
C VAL A 459 -6.39 -2.79 24.73
N ARG A 460 -7.55 -3.06 25.31
CA ARG A 460 -8.17 -2.22 26.34
C ARG A 460 -8.88 -3.08 27.37
N ARG A 461 -9.14 -2.52 28.55
CA ARG A 461 -10.07 -3.15 29.49
C ARG A 461 -11.44 -3.27 28.82
N ALA A 462 -12.06 -4.44 28.88
CA ALA A 462 -13.36 -4.66 28.27
C ALA A 462 -14.40 -3.77 28.98
N PRO A 463 -15.29 -3.09 28.24
CA PRO A 463 -16.32 -2.24 28.82
C PRO A 463 -17.51 -3.01 29.42
N SER A 464 -17.49 -4.35 29.43
CA SER A 464 -18.64 -5.16 29.82
C SER A 464 -19.07 -4.86 31.26
N VAL A 465 -20.37 -4.58 31.40
CA VAL A 465 -20.99 -3.95 32.58
C VAL A 465 -21.22 -4.94 33.74
N HIS A 466 -20.98 -6.24 33.53
CA HIS A 466 -21.56 -7.28 34.39
C HIS A 466 -20.58 -8.30 34.97
N VAL A 467 -19.27 -8.07 34.91
CA VAL A 467 -18.30 -9.03 35.47
C VAL A 467 -17.55 -8.42 36.65
N VAL A 468 -17.68 -9.08 37.81
CA VAL A 468 -17.06 -8.69 39.07
C VAL A 468 -15.60 -9.14 39.07
N GLU A 469 -14.65 -8.20 39.04
CA GLU A 469 -13.20 -8.49 38.99
C GLU A 469 -12.73 -9.32 40.20
N GLU A 470 -13.45 -9.29 41.33
CA GLU A 470 -13.11 -10.03 42.55
C GLU A 470 -13.54 -11.51 42.53
N LEU A 471 -14.37 -11.90 41.57
CA LEU A 471 -14.80 -13.29 41.38
C LEU A 471 -13.96 -13.95 40.29
N THR A 472 -13.60 -15.21 40.52
CA THR A 472 -12.75 -15.97 39.60
C THR A 472 -13.26 -17.40 39.44
N PRO A 473 -12.80 -18.15 38.45
CA PRO A 473 -13.14 -19.57 38.32
C PRO A 473 -12.77 -20.43 39.54
N LEU A 474 -11.87 -19.96 40.42
CA LEU A 474 -11.46 -20.63 41.65
C LEU A 474 -12.53 -20.60 42.76
N GLU A 475 -13.63 -19.87 42.55
CA GLU A 475 -14.77 -19.89 43.45
C GLU A 475 -15.46 -21.26 43.47
N HIS A 476 -15.42 -21.99 42.34
CA HIS A 476 -16.01 -23.31 42.24
C HIS A 476 -15.07 -24.39 42.81
N GLY A 477 -15.54 -25.16 43.80
CA GLY A 477 -14.74 -26.16 44.51
C GLY A 477 -14.09 -27.22 43.62
N LEU A 478 -14.88 -27.86 42.73
CA LEU A 478 -14.36 -28.87 41.79
C LEU A 478 -13.23 -28.33 40.91
N VAL A 479 -13.44 -27.15 40.31
CA VAL A 479 -12.51 -26.51 39.38
C VAL A 479 -11.22 -26.19 40.11
N ARG A 480 -11.32 -25.51 41.24
CA ARG A 480 -10.19 -25.16 42.11
C ARG A 480 -9.38 -26.39 42.52
N ASP A 481 -10.02 -27.40 43.10
CA ASP A 481 -9.33 -28.54 43.70
C ASP A 481 -8.62 -29.39 42.64
N LYS A 482 -9.28 -29.61 41.50
CA LYS A 482 -8.67 -30.29 40.34
C LYS A 482 -7.55 -29.47 39.74
N LEU A 483 -7.74 -28.16 39.54
CA LEU A 483 -6.72 -27.28 38.97
C LEU A 483 -5.47 -27.25 39.85
N PHE A 484 -5.62 -27.06 41.16
CA PHE A 484 -4.50 -27.01 42.12
C PHE A 484 -3.76 -28.35 42.23
N ASN A 485 -4.48 -29.47 42.22
CA ASN A 485 -3.85 -30.79 42.28
C ASN A 485 -3.17 -31.18 40.96
N SER A 486 -3.77 -30.88 39.80
CA SER A 486 -3.23 -31.33 38.51
C SER A 486 -2.05 -30.47 38.02
N ILE A 487 -2.07 -29.15 38.25
CA ILE A 487 -0.98 -28.26 37.80
C ILE A 487 0.36 -28.59 38.49
N THR A 488 0.32 -29.03 39.74
CA THR A 488 1.50 -29.39 40.54
C THR A 488 2.12 -30.71 40.07
N LYS A 489 1.33 -31.57 39.43
CA LYS A 489 1.70 -32.92 38.96
C LYS A 489 1.85 -33.02 37.44
N ALA A 490 1.75 -31.92 36.71
CA ALA A 490 1.69 -31.92 35.25
C ALA A 490 2.90 -32.59 34.55
N PHE A 491 4.09 -32.55 35.19
CA PHE A 491 5.31 -33.18 34.69
C PHE A 491 5.52 -34.63 35.15
N GLY A 492 4.61 -35.16 35.97
CA GLY A 492 4.76 -36.46 36.62
C GLY A 492 5.84 -36.47 37.71
N PRO A 493 6.10 -37.64 38.32
CA PRO A 493 7.06 -37.78 39.40
C PRO A 493 8.49 -37.53 38.92
N LEU A 494 9.19 -36.62 39.59
CA LEU A 494 10.60 -36.34 39.36
C LEU A 494 11.44 -36.86 40.51
N ALA A 495 12.57 -37.46 40.18
CA ALA A 495 13.46 -38.07 41.16
C ALA A 495 14.35 -37.05 41.88
N LYS A 496 14.52 -35.83 41.35
CA LYS A 496 15.50 -34.85 41.83
C LYS A 496 15.02 -33.40 41.65
N GLY A 497 15.17 -32.59 42.70
CA GLY A 497 15.01 -31.14 42.67
C GLY A 497 13.58 -30.64 42.54
N SER A 498 13.43 -29.33 42.37
CA SER A 498 12.14 -28.67 42.13
C SER A 498 11.56 -29.04 40.77
N VAL A 499 10.24 -29.18 40.69
CA VAL A 499 9.55 -29.50 39.44
C VAL A 499 9.74 -28.40 38.38
N PRO A 500 9.73 -28.72 37.07
CA PRO A 500 9.94 -27.78 35.97
C PRO A 500 9.05 -26.54 36.02
N THR A 501 7.83 -26.67 36.55
CA THR A 501 6.94 -25.53 36.78
C THR A 501 7.59 -24.48 37.70
N GLU A 502 8.21 -24.91 38.81
CA GLU A 502 8.91 -23.99 39.71
C GLU A 502 10.21 -23.46 39.11
N GLN A 503 10.94 -24.28 38.36
CA GLN A 503 12.14 -23.82 37.64
C GLN A 503 11.81 -22.73 36.62
N PHE A 504 10.68 -22.88 35.92
CA PHE A 504 10.16 -21.88 35.01
C PHE A 504 9.72 -20.60 35.73
N ILE A 505 9.05 -20.72 36.89
CA ILE A 505 8.70 -19.58 37.73
C ILE A 505 9.97 -18.87 38.27
N PHE A 506 11.03 -19.62 38.59
CA PHE A 506 12.30 -19.04 39.00
C PHE A 506 13.00 -18.29 37.87
N ASN A 507 12.97 -18.83 36.65
CA ASN A 507 13.49 -18.16 35.46
C ASN A 507 12.81 -18.63 34.17
N THR A 508 12.06 -17.71 33.54
CA THR A 508 11.24 -17.98 32.35
C THR A 508 12.05 -18.13 31.07
N SER A 509 13.32 -17.69 31.07
CA SER A 509 14.19 -17.67 29.88
C SER A 509 15.15 -18.86 29.81
N THR A 510 15.33 -19.61 30.89
CA THR A 510 16.21 -20.79 30.95
C THR A 510 15.43 -22.08 30.69
N PHE A 511 16.16 -23.12 30.30
CA PHE A 511 15.57 -24.46 30.18
C PHE A 511 15.17 -24.97 31.58
N PRO A 512 13.88 -25.28 31.84
CA PRO A 512 13.37 -25.49 33.19
C PRO A 512 13.48 -26.97 33.62
N MET A 513 14.66 -27.57 33.48
CA MET A 513 14.92 -28.94 33.92
C MET A 513 16.27 -29.02 34.62
N VAL A 514 16.35 -29.87 35.65
CA VAL A 514 17.61 -30.15 36.34
C VAL A 514 18.47 -31.06 35.45
N PRO A 515 19.75 -30.75 35.23
CA PRO A 515 20.67 -31.65 34.53
C PRO A 515 20.76 -33.03 35.23
N PRO A 516 20.82 -34.15 34.49
CA PRO A 516 20.91 -35.49 35.10
C PRO A 516 22.11 -35.67 36.03
N THR A 517 23.19 -34.92 35.76
CA THR A 517 24.47 -34.94 36.48
C THR A 517 24.49 -34.04 37.72
N ALA A 518 23.42 -33.30 38.01
CA ALA A 518 23.36 -32.47 39.22
C ALA A 518 23.28 -33.35 40.48
N GLU A 519 24.12 -33.06 41.48
CA GLU A 519 24.00 -33.64 42.81
C GLU A 519 22.78 -33.06 43.54
N ILE A 520 22.11 -33.87 44.35
CA ILE A 520 20.91 -33.48 45.11
C ILE A 520 21.28 -32.53 46.25
N THR A 521 22.51 -32.65 46.76
CA THR A 521 23.11 -31.89 47.86
C THR A 521 23.75 -30.59 47.40
N ASP A 522 24.19 -30.52 46.14
CA ASP A 522 24.52 -29.24 45.53
C ASP A 522 23.22 -28.46 45.31
N ASN A 523 23.30 -27.15 45.42
CA ASN A 523 22.17 -26.24 45.28
C ASN A 523 21.50 -26.15 43.86
N PRO A 524 21.95 -26.76 42.73
CA PRO A 524 21.36 -26.45 41.42
C PRO A 524 20.03 -27.19 41.14
N GLY A 525 19.60 -28.13 41.98
CA GLY A 525 18.33 -28.85 41.77
C GLY A 525 17.10 -28.17 42.40
N TRP A 526 17.27 -27.48 43.52
CA TRP A 526 16.17 -26.89 44.30
C TRP A 526 16.06 -25.39 44.06
N MET A 527 14.85 -24.91 43.77
CA MET A 527 14.61 -23.51 43.45
C MET A 527 14.13 -22.75 44.68
N ASP A 528 14.97 -21.85 45.21
CA ASP A 528 14.56 -20.95 46.29
C ASP A 528 13.79 -19.75 45.72
N LEU A 529 12.47 -19.92 45.56
CA LEU A 529 11.57 -18.89 45.02
C LEU A 529 11.51 -17.61 45.89
N SER A 530 11.95 -17.66 47.15
CA SER A 530 12.03 -16.48 48.02
C SER A 530 13.01 -15.41 47.52
N LEU A 531 13.94 -15.80 46.63
CA LEU A 531 14.88 -14.88 45.98
C LEU A 531 14.23 -13.98 44.93
N LEU A 532 13.00 -14.30 44.49
CA LEU A 532 12.25 -13.48 43.56
C LEU A 532 11.58 -12.31 44.30
N ARG A 533 11.54 -11.14 43.64
CA ARG A 533 10.69 -10.05 44.11
C ARG A 533 9.21 -10.46 44.01
N PRO A 534 8.34 -10.04 44.94
CA PRO A 534 6.94 -10.44 44.95
C PRO A 534 6.23 -10.17 43.61
N GLU A 535 6.48 -9.02 42.98
CA GLU A 535 5.84 -8.64 41.72
C GLU A 535 6.27 -9.54 40.55
N VAL A 536 7.52 -10.02 40.55
CA VAL A 536 8.03 -10.96 39.54
C VAL A 536 7.38 -12.33 39.74
N PHE A 537 7.33 -12.80 40.99
CA PHE A 537 6.68 -14.06 41.34
C PHE A 537 5.18 -14.02 40.98
N SER A 538 4.45 -12.97 41.35
CA SER A 538 3.05 -12.76 40.98
C SER A 538 2.82 -12.86 39.48
N ARG A 539 3.67 -12.21 38.67
CA ARG A 539 3.51 -12.24 37.22
C ARG A 539 3.70 -13.63 36.64
N ARG A 540 4.70 -14.37 37.11
CA ARG A 540 5.05 -15.70 36.60
C ARG A 540 4.09 -16.78 37.09
N LEU A 541 3.64 -16.70 38.34
CA LEU A 541 2.60 -17.57 38.86
C LEU A 541 1.27 -17.36 38.11
N ALA A 542 0.91 -16.10 37.84
CA ALA A 542 -0.27 -15.78 37.03
C ALA A 542 -0.15 -16.35 35.61
N LEU A 543 1.00 -16.18 34.95
CA LEU A 543 1.27 -16.75 33.62
C LEU A 543 1.06 -18.27 33.61
N VAL A 544 1.65 -18.97 34.58
CA VAL A 544 1.56 -20.44 34.69
C VAL A 544 0.13 -20.90 34.98
N LEU A 545 -0.55 -20.28 35.95
CA LEU A 545 -1.91 -20.67 36.33
C LEU A 545 -2.90 -20.39 35.21
N ASN A 546 -2.80 -19.22 34.56
CA ASN A 546 -3.65 -18.89 33.41
C ASN A 546 -3.42 -19.82 32.23
N THR A 547 -2.15 -20.18 31.95
CA THR A 547 -1.85 -21.15 30.89
C THR A 547 -2.58 -22.47 31.13
N TYR A 548 -2.48 -23.01 32.35
CA TYR A 548 -3.10 -24.28 32.69
C TYR A 548 -4.64 -24.18 32.73
N TYR A 549 -5.18 -23.10 33.30
CA TYR A 549 -6.62 -22.87 33.36
C TYR A 549 -7.24 -22.67 31.97
N GLN A 550 -6.63 -21.86 31.11
CA GLN A 550 -7.10 -21.62 29.75
C GLN A 550 -7.15 -22.93 28.93
N LEU A 551 -6.15 -23.81 29.10
CA LEU A 551 -6.15 -25.14 28.48
C LEU A 551 -7.24 -26.04 29.06
N SER A 552 -7.53 -25.95 30.36
CA SER A 552 -8.56 -26.78 31.01
C SER A 552 -9.98 -26.51 30.53
N LEU A 553 -10.23 -25.34 29.92
CA LEU A 553 -11.56 -24.99 29.41
C LEU A 553 -11.95 -25.77 28.15
N ALA A 554 -10.96 -26.05 27.28
CA ALA A 554 -11.18 -26.76 26.01
C ALA A 554 -9.84 -27.33 25.49
N PRO A 555 -9.28 -28.37 26.11
CA PRO A 555 -7.93 -28.85 25.76
C PRO A 555 -7.80 -29.27 24.29
N GLU A 556 -8.88 -29.77 23.69
CA GLU A 556 -8.94 -30.21 22.29
C GLU A 556 -8.88 -29.03 21.29
N ALA A 557 -9.11 -27.79 21.73
CA ALA A 557 -9.19 -26.64 20.84
C ALA A 557 -7.82 -26.06 20.42
N TYR A 558 -6.74 -26.38 21.15
CA TYR A 558 -5.47 -25.64 21.04
C TYR A 558 -4.45 -26.26 20.08
N THR A 559 -4.50 -27.57 19.84
CA THR A 559 -3.43 -28.31 19.13
C THR A 559 -3.81 -28.81 17.74
N GLY A 560 -5.02 -28.54 17.26
CA GLY A 560 -5.55 -29.12 16.02
C GLY A 560 -6.07 -28.08 15.00
N THR A 561 -6.17 -28.49 13.74
CA THR A 561 -6.91 -27.74 12.70
C THR A 561 -8.41 -27.96 12.91
N LEU A 562 -9.02 -27.08 13.69
CA LEU A 562 -10.46 -27.07 13.94
C LEU A 562 -11.25 -26.82 12.63
N PRO A 563 -12.36 -27.54 12.37
CA PRO A 563 -13.14 -27.36 11.15
C PRO A 563 -13.68 -25.93 10.98
N ALA A 564 -13.19 -25.21 9.99
CA ALA A 564 -13.65 -23.85 9.69
C ALA A 564 -14.94 -23.79 8.83
N GLY A 565 -15.29 -24.89 8.15
CA GLY A 565 -16.43 -24.95 7.23
C GLY A 565 -17.80 -24.98 7.90
N ASN A 566 -17.87 -25.35 9.19
CA ASN A 566 -19.11 -25.37 9.96
C ASN A 566 -18.90 -24.77 11.35
N LEU A 567 -19.22 -23.48 11.51
CA LEU A 567 -19.04 -22.74 12.77
C LEU A 567 -20.06 -23.10 13.86
N THR A 568 -21.09 -23.90 13.54
CA THR A 568 -22.11 -24.35 14.51
C THR A 568 -21.57 -25.41 15.48
N LEU A 569 -20.43 -26.04 15.16
CA LEU A 569 -19.73 -26.99 16.04
C LEU A 569 -19.20 -26.33 17.34
N TYR A 570 -19.11 -25.00 17.36
CA TYR A 570 -18.61 -24.20 18.49
C TYR A 570 -19.75 -23.50 19.25
N GLY A 571 -20.95 -24.07 19.19
CA GLY A 571 -22.14 -23.57 19.85
C GLY A 571 -23.05 -22.69 18.96
N PRO A 572 -24.17 -22.19 19.52
CA PRO A 572 -25.02 -21.18 18.91
C PRO A 572 -24.32 -19.82 18.84
N GLU A 573 -24.68 -18.98 17.88
CA GLU A 573 -24.24 -17.58 17.90
C GLU A 573 -24.83 -16.88 19.13
N PRO A 574 -23.99 -16.29 20.01
CA PRO A 574 -24.49 -15.72 21.26
C PRO A 574 -25.45 -14.57 20.96
N SER A 575 -26.71 -14.71 21.42
CA SER A 575 -27.74 -13.68 21.31
C SER A 575 -27.66 -12.73 22.50
N GLY A 576 -26.64 -11.87 22.54
CA GLY A 576 -26.48 -10.84 23.59
C GLY A 576 -25.11 -10.82 24.26
N GLU A 577 -24.98 -10.04 25.34
CA GLU A 577 -23.73 -9.78 26.07
C GLU A 577 -23.29 -10.96 26.98
N TYR A 578 -24.12 -11.99 27.14
CA TYR A 578 -23.88 -13.13 28.03
C TYR A 578 -23.97 -14.46 27.29
N ASP A 579 -22.85 -15.16 27.18
CA ASP A 579 -22.68 -16.34 26.31
C ASP A 579 -23.45 -17.58 26.78
N LEU A 580 -23.62 -17.75 28.10
CA LEU A 580 -24.25 -18.91 28.71
C LEU A 580 -25.75 -19.02 28.41
N ASP A 581 -26.48 -17.90 28.36
CA ASP A 581 -27.94 -17.90 28.13
C ASP A 581 -28.31 -18.53 26.77
N ALA A 582 -27.42 -18.43 25.76
CA ALA A 582 -27.64 -19.03 24.44
C ALA A 582 -27.72 -20.57 24.48
N TYR A 583 -27.15 -21.18 25.53
CA TYR A 583 -27.15 -22.62 25.77
C TYR A 583 -28.28 -23.07 26.70
N LEU A 584 -29.03 -22.15 27.29
CA LEU A 584 -30.16 -22.49 28.16
C LEU A 584 -31.47 -22.67 27.38
N PRO A 585 -32.45 -23.41 27.93
CA PRO A 585 -33.79 -23.49 27.37
C PRO A 585 -34.46 -22.12 27.23
N PRO A 586 -35.39 -21.93 26.28
CA PRO A 586 -36.12 -20.66 26.15
C PRO A 586 -36.84 -20.26 27.45
N GLY A 587 -36.69 -19.00 27.86
CA GLY A 587 -37.32 -18.45 29.07
C GLY A 587 -36.52 -18.64 30.36
N MET A 588 -35.31 -19.21 30.28
CA MET A 588 -34.37 -19.36 31.39
C MET A 588 -33.13 -18.50 31.14
N SER A 589 -32.60 -17.85 32.18
CA SER A 589 -31.35 -17.09 32.13
C SER A 589 -30.54 -17.35 33.39
N ALA A 590 -29.22 -17.49 33.27
CA ALA A 590 -28.37 -17.69 34.43
C ALA A 590 -28.33 -16.46 35.36
N ARG A 591 -28.85 -15.31 34.91
CA ARG A 591 -28.99 -14.10 35.73
C ARG A 591 -30.24 -14.11 36.60
N SER A 592 -31.28 -14.83 36.19
CA SER A 592 -32.55 -14.91 36.91
C SER A 592 -32.77 -16.25 37.62
N ASN A 593 -31.98 -17.25 37.28
CA ASN A 593 -32.12 -18.63 37.74
C ASN A 593 -30.83 -19.11 38.38
N THR A 594 -30.96 -19.90 39.44
CA THR A 594 -29.79 -20.46 40.15
C THR A 594 -29.11 -21.55 39.32
N ILE A 595 -27.83 -21.83 39.59
CA ILE A 595 -27.07 -22.88 38.89
C ILE A 595 -27.79 -24.22 38.97
N SER A 596 -28.37 -24.55 40.13
CA SER A 596 -29.11 -25.79 40.35
C SER A 596 -30.31 -25.97 39.40
N GLU A 597 -30.92 -24.88 38.92
CA GLU A 597 -32.08 -24.91 38.03
C GLU A 597 -31.69 -25.16 36.57
N TRP A 598 -30.55 -24.62 36.12
CA TRP A 598 -30.18 -24.63 34.71
C TRP A 598 -29.06 -25.61 34.35
N TYR A 599 -28.17 -25.97 35.27
CA TYR A 599 -26.94 -26.73 34.99
C TYR A 599 -27.20 -28.08 34.32
N GLN A 600 -28.17 -28.86 34.80
CA GLN A 600 -28.51 -30.14 34.18
C GLN A 600 -29.06 -29.99 32.75
N ALA A 601 -29.86 -28.94 32.49
CA ALA A 601 -30.41 -28.68 31.16
C ALA A 601 -29.31 -28.25 30.19
N PHE A 602 -28.38 -27.43 30.66
CA PHE A 602 -27.17 -27.04 29.93
C PHE A 602 -26.32 -28.26 29.57
N GLY A 603 -25.97 -29.10 30.54
CA GLY A 603 -25.12 -30.28 30.32
C GLY A 603 -25.70 -31.26 29.30
N ARG A 604 -27.02 -31.53 29.36
CA ARG A 604 -27.72 -32.33 28.35
C ARG A 604 -27.61 -31.72 26.96
N ARG A 605 -27.91 -30.43 26.81
CA ARG A 605 -27.88 -29.76 25.51
C ARG A 605 -26.48 -29.78 24.88
N VAL A 606 -25.46 -29.49 25.69
CA VAL A 606 -24.07 -29.48 25.23
C VAL A 606 -23.62 -30.88 24.78
N THR A 607 -24.00 -31.91 25.53
CA THR A 607 -23.67 -33.30 25.22
C THR A 607 -24.41 -33.79 23.98
N ASP A 608 -25.72 -33.54 23.89
CA ASP A 608 -26.57 -33.96 22.76
C ASP A 608 -26.16 -33.29 21.45
N ALA A 609 -25.77 -32.01 21.50
CA ALA A 609 -25.31 -31.26 20.34
C ALA A 609 -23.85 -31.53 19.95
N GLN A 610 -23.10 -32.26 20.79
CA GLN A 610 -21.69 -32.60 20.59
C GLN A 610 -20.81 -31.38 20.27
N PHE A 611 -21.03 -30.27 20.98
CA PHE A 611 -20.21 -29.07 20.79
C PHE A 611 -18.74 -29.36 21.17
N MET A 612 -17.80 -28.84 20.38
CA MET A 612 -16.38 -28.99 20.66
C MET A 612 -15.93 -28.12 21.83
N PHE A 613 -16.49 -26.91 21.94
CA PHE A 613 -16.35 -25.99 23.06
C PHE A 613 -17.40 -24.87 22.95
N VAL A 614 -17.57 -24.10 24.02
CA VAL A 614 -18.39 -22.88 24.03
C VAL A 614 -17.62 -21.75 23.35
N GLY A 615 -18.01 -21.42 22.11
CA GLY A 615 -17.35 -20.41 21.30
C GLY A 615 -18.00 -19.03 21.41
N ALA A 616 -17.16 -18.00 21.52
CA ALA A 616 -17.53 -16.62 21.23
C ALA A 616 -17.48 -16.36 19.72
N ALA A 617 -18.22 -15.35 19.24
CA ALA A 617 -18.27 -14.96 17.84
C ALA A 617 -17.69 -13.55 17.64
N THR A 618 -17.03 -13.33 16.51
CA THR A 618 -16.59 -11.99 16.09
C THR A 618 -16.55 -11.89 14.58
N ASN A 619 -16.62 -10.69 14.03
CA ASN A 619 -16.53 -10.46 12.60
C ASN A 619 -15.16 -9.88 12.23
N ALA A 620 -14.46 -10.56 11.33
CA ALA A 620 -13.22 -10.07 10.76
C ALA A 620 -13.45 -9.26 9.49
N THR A 621 -12.81 -8.10 9.43
CA THR A 621 -12.61 -7.33 8.21
C THR A 621 -11.47 -7.95 7.43
N VAL A 622 -11.76 -8.62 6.31
CA VAL A 622 -10.77 -9.18 5.39
C VAL A 622 -10.43 -8.12 4.34
N ILE A 623 -9.15 -7.77 4.25
CA ILE A 623 -8.64 -6.73 3.36
C ILE A 623 -8.14 -7.40 2.08
N GLN A 624 -8.83 -7.17 0.98
CA GLN A 624 -8.43 -7.61 -0.35
C GLN A 624 -7.81 -6.45 -1.11
N LYS A 625 -6.51 -6.56 -1.42
CA LYS A 625 -5.78 -5.58 -2.24
C LYS A 625 -5.88 -5.99 -3.70
N GLU A 626 -6.42 -5.11 -4.53
CA GLU A 626 -6.51 -5.29 -5.98
C GLU A 626 -5.91 -4.07 -6.68
N GLU A 627 -5.14 -4.32 -7.74
CA GLU A 627 -4.59 -3.25 -8.56
C GLU A 627 -5.65 -2.81 -9.58
N ILE A 628 -5.95 -1.52 -9.60
CA ILE A 628 -6.93 -0.87 -10.46
C ILE A 628 -6.28 0.19 -11.34
N TYR A 629 -6.86 0.46 -12.49
CA TYR A 629 -6.48 1.60 -13.32
C TYR A 629 -7.00 2.91 -12.71
N ALA A 630 -6.15 3.93 -12.69
CA ALA A 630 -6.46 5.28 -12.23
C ALA A 630 -6.19 6.28 -13.37
N CYS A 631 -7.25 6.98 -13.80
CA CYS A 631 -7.13 8.00 -14.84
C CYS A 631 -6.68 9.33 -14.22
N ASN A 632 -5.61 9.92 -14.77
CA ASN A 632 -5.19 11.26 -14.37
C ASN A 632 -5.96 12.32 -15.18
N TYR A 633 -7.05 12.83 -14.59
CA TYR A 633 -7.95 13.77 -15.27
C TYR A 633 -7.27 15.04 -15.78
N ALA A 634 -6.18 15.50 -15.14
CA ALA A 634 -5.46 16.69 -15.60
C ALA A 634 -4.72 16.43 -16.93
N TRP A 635 -4.00 15.31 -17.03
CA TRP A 635 -3.33 14.91 -18.28
C TRP A 635 -4.32 14.53 -19.36
N THR A 636 -5.40 13.83 -19.02
CA THR A 636 -6.46 13.48 -19.97
C THR A 636 -7.14 14.73 -20.55
N ALA A 637 -7.44 15.72 -19.72
CA ALA A 637 -7.98 17.01 -20.18
C ALA A 637 -7.00 17.72 -21.12
N LEU A 638 -5.71 17.77 -20.76
CA LEU A 638 -4.68 18.39 -21.60
C LEU A 638 -4.56 17.70 -22.97
N LEU A 639 -4.56 16.36 -23.02
CA LEU A 639 -4.53 15.60 -24.26
C LEU A 639 -5.76 15.89 -25.12
N MET A 640 -6.96 15.85 -24.52
CA MET A 640 -8.21 16.12 -25.22
C MET A 640 -8.27 17.54 -25.78
N THR A 641 -7.81 18.54 -25.01
CA THR A 641 -7.74 19.93 -25.47
C THR A 641 -6.76 20.07 -26.63
N ALA A 642 -5.56 19.51 -26.53
CA ALA A 642 -4.55 19.60 -27.59
C ALA A 642 -5.00 18.87 -28.88
N ALA A 643 -5.60 17.69 -28.75
CA ALA A 643 -6.18 16.94 -29.87
C ALA A 643 -7.38 17.66 -30.50
N GLY A 644 -8.23 18.29 -29.69
CA GLY A 644 -9.36 19.10 -30.16
C GLY A 644 -8.91 20.33 -30.96
N ILE A 645 -7.87 21.03 -30.50
CA ILE A 645 -7.29 22.17 -31.22
C ILE A 645 -6.69 21.70 -32.56
N LEU A 646 -5.97 20.58 -32.57
CA LEU A 646 -5.45 19.98 -33.80
C LEU A 646 -6.55 19.62 -34.80
N LEU A 647 -7.64 19.02 -34.33
CA LEU A 647 -8.80 18.68 -35.16
C LEU A 647 -9.42 19.94 -35.78
N LEU A 648 -9.56 21.01 -35.00
CA LEU A 648 -10.07 22.30 -35.47
C LEU A 648 -9.15 22.94 -36.52
N ILE A 649 -7.83 22.92 -36.30
CA ILE A 649 -6.83 23.47 -37.22
C ILE A 649 -6.84 22.68 -38.53
N GLY A 650 -6.81 21.35 -38.47
CA GLY A 650 -6.86 20.48 -39.65
C GLY A 650 -8.16 20.65 -40.45
N SER A 651 -9.31 20.69 -39.76
CA SER A 651 -10.62 20.92 -40.40
C SER A 651 -10.69 22.29 -41.08
N THR A 652 -10.21 23.33 -40.39
CA THR A 652 -10.16 24.69 -40.93
C THR A 652 -9.27 24.77 -42.17
N SER A 653 -8.10 24.16 -42.13
CA SER A 653 -7.17 24.08 -43.27
C SER A 653 -7.82 23.42 -44.49
N LEU A 654 -8.57 22.33 -44.29
CA LEU A 654 -9.30 21.65 -45.37
C LEU A 654 -10.36 22.55 -46.01
N VAL A 655 -11.11 23.30 -45.20
CA VAL A 655 -12.10 24.27 -45.67
C VAL A 655 -11.44 25.42 -46.42
N LEU A 656 -10.33 25.96 -45.89
CA LEU A 656 -9.58 27.03 -46.54
C LEU A 656 -8.99 26.57 -47.87
N LYS A 657 -8.44 25.36 -47.94
CA LYS A 657 -7.91 24.77 -49.19
C LYS A 657 -8.95 24.73 -50.32
N ARG A 658 -10.24 24.51 -49.99
CA ARG A 658 -11.34 24.56 -50.98
C ARG A 658 -11.71 25.98 -51.43
N LYS A 659 -11.44 26.99 -50.59
CA LYS A 659 -11.75 28.40 -50.85
C LYS A 659 -10.62 29.16 -51.55
N THR A 660 -9.37 28.76 -51.36
CA THR A 660 -8.16 29.34 -51.98
C THR A 660 -8.08 28.96 -53.46
N LEU A 661 -7.79 29.92 -54.34
CA LEU A 661 -7.77 29.76 -55.81
C LEU A 661 -6.38 29.91 -56.43
N GLY A 662 -5.52 30.71 -55.80
CA GLY A 662 -4.20 31.07 -56.22
C GLY A 662 -3.20 29.91 -56.14
N PRO A 663 -2.15 29.94 -56.97
CA PRO A 663 -1.15 28.90 -57.00
C PRO A 663 -0.27 28.93 -55.73
N GLU A 664 0.34 27.78 -55.45
CA GLU A 664 1.29 27.63 -54.36
C GLU A 664 2.62 28.30 -54.70
N MET A 665 2.81 29.55 -54.25
CA MET A 665 4.01 30.33 -54.57
C MET A 665 4.97 30.52 -53.39
N PHE A 666 4.57 30.17 -52.16
CA PHE A 666 5.33 30.53 -50.95
C PHE A 666 6.35 29.48 -50.48
N GLY A 667 7.60 29.91 -50.39
CA GLY A 667 8.65 29.41 -49.49
C GLY A 667 8.84 30.39 -48.33
N PHE A 668 9.75 31.36 -48.49
CA PHE A 668 9.77 32.62 -47.72
C PHE A 668 9.01 33.69 -48.51
N VAL A 669 8.19 34.52 -47.86
CA VAL A 669 7.33 35.50 -48.54
C VAL A 669 8.13 36.72 -48.96
N ALA A 670 9.10 37.13 -48.14
CA ALA A 670 10.02 38.22 -48.45
C ALA A 670 10.88 37.95 -49.69
N SER A 671 11.16 36.68 -50.03
CA SER A 671 11.92 36.37 -51.25
C SER A 671 11.19 36.78 -52.53
N MET A 672 9.84 36.82 -52.50
CA MET A 672 9.03 37.28 -53.62
C MET A 672 9.07 38.80 -53.83
N THR A 673 9.77 39.53 -52.98
CA THR A 673 9.99 40.99 -53.12
C THR A 673 11.33 41.32 -53.77
N TYR A 674 12.21 40.34 -54.02
CA TYR A 674 13.45 40.58 -54.77
C TYR A 674 13.12 40.78 -56.24
N GLU A 675 13.54 41.92 -56.79
CA GLU A 675 13.42 42.26 -58.21
C GLU A 675 12.02 42.08 -58.82
N ASN A 676 10.98 42.11 -57.99
CA ASN A 676 9.60 41.93 -58.44
C ASN A 676 9.02 43.27 -58.92
N PRO A 677 8.69 43.43 -60.22
CA PRO A 677 8.19 44.69 -60.78
C PRO A 677 6.79 45.07 -60.26
N HIS A 678 6.06 44.13 -59.66
CA HIS A 678 4.71 44.33 -59.13
C HIS A 678 4.69 44.68 -57.63
N VAL A 679 5.86 44.81 -57.00
CA VAL A 679 6.03 45.19 -55.60
C VAL A 679 6.67 46.57 -55.54
N ASN A 680 5.90 47.59 -55.16
CA ASN A 680 6.38 48.96 -55.09
C ASN A 680 7.17 49.21 -53.79
N ILE A 681 8.50 49.10 -53.87
CA ILE A 681 9.43 49.32 -52.74
C ILE A 681 10.61 50.22 -53.15
N PRO A 682 11.26 50.92 -52.19
CA PRO A 682 12.45 51.73 -52.48
C PRO A 682 13.56 50.92 -53.16
N ARG A 683 14.28 51.53 -54.11
CA ARG A 683 15.39 50.87 -54.83
C ARG A 683 16.51 50.46 -53.86
N GLY A 684 17.04 49.24 -54.02
CA GLY A 684 18.14 48.69 -53.22
C GLY A 684 17.73 47.52 -52.32
N GLY A 685 18.58 47.20 -51.33
CA GLY A 685 18.29 46.18 -50.31
C GLY A 685 18.40 44.73 -50.78
N THR A 686 18.99 44.46 -51.95
CA THR A 686 19.20 43.10 -52.48
C THR A 686 20.21 42.28 -51.66
N MET A 687 21.07 42.95 -50.87
CA MET A 687 22.01 42.34 -49.94
C MET A 687 21.40 41.89 -48.60
N LEU A 688 20.15 42.27 -48.32
CA LEU A 688 19.49 41.88 -47.07
C LEU A 688 19.09 40.41 -47.12
N ASP A 689 19.14 39.73 -45.99
CA ASP A 689 18.52 38.40 -45.90
C ASP A 689 16.99 38.51 -45.86
N ALA A 690 16.29 37.43 -46.22
CA ALA A 690 14.83 37.40 -46.31
C ALA A 690 14.14 37.88 -45.01
N MET A 691 14.65 37.49 -43.84
CA MET A 691 14.06 37.87 -42.55
C MET A 691 14.33 39.33 -42.18
N GLU A 692 15.52 39.86 -42.50
CA GLU A 692 15.84 41.29 -42.31
C GLU A 692 14.98 42.17 -43.21
N ARG A 693 14.79 41.72 -44.46
CA ARG A 693 13.93 42.38 -45.44
C ARG A 693 12.45 42.33 -45.02
N ALA A 694 11.97 41.19 -44.53
CA ALA A 694 10.62 41.05 -43.98
C ALA A 694 10.37 42.02 -42.80
N ARG A 695 11.39 42.25 -41.98
CA ARG A 695 11.32 43.18 -40.84
C ARG A 695 11.19 44.64 -41.28
N LEU A 696 11.90 45.05 -42.34
CA LEU A 696 11.78 46.41 -42.89
C LEU A 696 10.46 46.61 -43.63
N LEU A 697 9.99 45.60 -44.36
CA LEU A 697 8.74 45.63 -45.13
C LEU A 697 7.51 45.15 -44.33
N LYS A 698 7.61 45.11 -43.00
CA LYS A 698 6.65 44.44 -42.11
C LYS A 698 5.20 44.91 -42.26
N ASP A 699 4.98 46.19 -42.53
CA ASP A 699 3.65 46.81 -42.61
C ASP A 699 3.15 46.93 -44.06
N MET A 700 3.94 46.48 -45.03
CA MET A 700 3.53 46.44 -46.43
C MET A 700 2.40 45.43 -46.62
N GLU A 701 1.28 45.90 -47.15
CA GLU A 701 0.18 45.03 -47.55
C GLU A 701 0.50 44.41 -48.90
N VAL A 702 0.48 43.08 -48.92
CA VAL A 702 0.79 42.28 -50.10
C VAL A 702 -0.39 41.40 -50.43
N ARG A 703 -0.58 41.16 -51.73
CA ARG A 703 -1.68 40.36 -52.23
C ARG A 703 -1.28 39.54 -53.44
N ILE A 704 -1.72 38.29 -53.48
CA ILE A 704 -1.73 37.49 -54.72
C ILE A 704 -3.03 37.79 -55.45
N GLY A 705 -2.91 38.29 -56.67
CA GLY A 705 -4.05 38.65 -57.49
C GLY A 705 -3.67 38.82 -58.95
N ASP A 706 -4.65 39.26 -59.72
CA ASP A 706 -4.46 39.55 -61.13
C ASP A 706 -3.97 40.99 -61.32
N VAL A 707 -2.74 41.15 -61.83
CA VAL A 707 -2.14 42.47 -62.10
C VAL A 707 -2.57 43.05 -63.47
N ARG A 708 -3.23 42.27 -64.33
CA ARG A 708 -3.77 42.72 -65.62
C ARG A 708 -5.29 42.88 -65.52
N VAL A 709 -5.71 43.95 -64.85
CA VAL A 709 -7.13 44.19 -64.50
C VAL A 709 -8.05 44.23 -65.74
N ASP A 710 -7.62 44.93 -66.80
CA ASP A 710 -8.44 45.24 -67.97
C ASP A 710 -8.17 44.37 -69.21
N GLY A 711 -7.23 43.42 -69.15
CA GLY A 711 -6.90 42.55 -70.29
C GLY A 711 -7.84 41.35 -70.42
N ASP A 712 -8.01 40.79 -71.62
CA ASP A 712 -8.81 39.56 -71.80
C ASP A 712 -8.19 38.34 -71.09
N VAL A 713 -6.88 38.36 -70.87
CA VAL A 713 -6.10 37.33 -70.18
C VAL A 713 -5.44 37.91 -68.94
N GLY A 714 -5.68 37.29 -67.78
CA GLY A 714 -5.12 37.71 -66.50
C GLY A 714 -3.65 37.29 -66.33
N HIS A 715 -2.93 37.96 -65.42
CA HIS A 715 -1.58 37.57 -65.01
C HIS A 715 -1.49 37.53 -63.49
N ILE A 716 -1.17 36.35 -62.94
CA ILE A 716 -1.13 36.15 -61.50
C ILE A 716 0.24 36.55 -60.97
N ALA A 717 0.28 37.55 -60.09
CA ALA A 717 1.53 37.97 -59.46
C ALA A 717 1.35 38.22 -57.96
N PHE A 718 2.46 38.13 -57.25
CA PHE A 718 2.59 38.66 -55.90
C PHE A 718 2.87 40.16 -56.01
N ALA A 719 1.99 40.97 -55.45
CA ALA A 719 1.97 42.40 -55.73
C ALA A 719 1.71 43.23 -54.47
N ALA A 720 2.22 44.47 -54.46
CA ALA A 720 2.07 45.42 -53.37
C ALA A 720 2.01 46.86 -53.93
N GLY A 721 1.00 47.63 -53.53
CA GLY A 721 0.85 49.04 -53.93
C GLY A 721 0.47 49.27 -55.40
N VAL A 722 -0.10 48.26 -56.08
CA VAL A 722 -0.58 48.33 -57.48
C VAL A 722 -2.04 47.87 -57.56
N PRO A 723 -2.84 48.35 -58.55
CA PRO A 723 -4.22 47.92 -58.73
C PRO A 723 -4.29 46.43 -59.06
N LEU A 724 -5.18 45.70 -58.38
CA LEU A 724 -5.30 44.24 -58.46
C LEU A 724 -6.77 43.82 -58.56
N ARG A 725 -7.05 42.84 -59.42
CA ARG A 725 -8.34 42.14 -59.47
C ARG A 725 -8.27 40.81 -58.72
N LYS A 726 -9.38 40.42 -58.09
CA LYS A 726 -9.51 39.11 -57.43
C LYS A 726 -9.41 37.99 -58.46
N LEU A 727 -8.85 36.85 -58.04
CA LEU A 727 -8.80 35.65 -58.88
C LEU A 727 -10.21 35.08 -59.07
N GLU A 728 -10.55 34.72 -60.30
CA GLU A 728 -11.86 34.18 -60.71
C GLU A 728 -11.69 32.83 -61.42
N ARG A 729 -12.47 31.81 -61.05
CA ARG A 729 -12.37 30.47 -61.65
C ARG A 729 -12.71 30.44 -63.15
N SER A 730 -13.54 31.37 -63.61
CA SER A 730 -14.01 31.46 -65.00
C SER A 730 -13.06 32.22 -65.93
N ARG A 731 -12.02 32.89 -65.40
CA ARG A 731 -11.04 33.67 -66.17
C ARG A 731 -9.81 32.82 -66.49
N THR A 732 -9.17 33.07 -67.63
CA THR A 732 -7.90 32.43 -68.03
C THR A 732 -6.70 33.29 -67.65
N TYR A 733 -5.60 32.63 -67.28
CA TYR A 733 -4.37 33.24 -66.79
C TYR A 733 -3.16 32.69 -67.55
N VAL A 734 -2.13 33.53 -67.71
CA VAL A 734 -0.81 33.19 -68.27
C VAL A 734 0.29 33.40 -67.24
#